data_AF-A0A370VLB3-F1
#
_entry.id   AF-A0A370VLB3-F1
#
_cell.length_a   1.000
_cell.length_b   1.000
_cell.length_c   1.000
_cell.angle_alpha   90.00
_cell.angle_beta   90.00
_cell.angle_gamma   90.00
#
_symmetry.space_group_name_H-M   'P 1'
#
loop_
_entity.id
_entity.type
_entity.pdbx_description
1 polymer ?
#
loop_
_entity_poly.entity_id
_entity_poly.type
_entity_poly.pdbx_seq_one_letter_code
_entity_poly.pdbx_strand_id
1 'polypeptide(L)'
;MGSAAELAAAVLMMLGFPALMLAALVPSIPAFAAAAAVTYLADHYLHRKGSYLVNRLSKVRAGLSIRFLIRELLLLLLLARLSLADNLVYYGAVACFIAFYGLQAPHGALVTLIRNRRRMPVATRNVDLASRVRIPDAPPRGLLHRSAEKMLHLDLAAVVGILVSAWLEHSAIGFVGIGLTVGLGLLYVLALMPYVRGRKIPPKAELVLAAVDDWLRVYRPETVLYFSGSKDSAYQVNMWLETMEQLDSRPLIILRERAILANLAPTTVPVVCVPGGVHLMNLDLSTVRVALYAANVGKNIHLLRVPTMKHVFIGHGDSDKLASVNPFSKVYDEVWTAGRAGRDRYAIADVGVRDDDIVEVGRPQLAPIQTWQGVPEGRIPTVLYAPTWEGWDGNPGNTSIVLAGENIVRKLVTADPPVRVLYKPHPFTGTVSKEAGAAHQRITALVERAAAERAADPRFTADTAAQTAAKAELARVEARLAELSGKGGSSGDEAEATRDGLLDPARHEEVARLRAEWNDAYWRSFPAHEHRVITGAEPRLYDCFNVSDAMVSDISSVVSDFIASGKPYAVTDSAELGVEEFKRQNTAVRAATILSNRAEPLGELLDAVRDPSADPLAADRTELKRYLLGPDEPTSIEQFNAAVADLAIKAETRNVGQESRTAAVPAQRVAAAGDDVTA
;
A
#
# COMPACT_ATOMS: atom_id res chain seq x y z
N MET A 1 -20.22 2.75 -12.09
CA MET A 1 -21.25 3.64 -12.66
C MET A 1 -20.91 5.07 -12.23
N GLY A 2 -20.95 6.04 -13.13
CA GLY A 2 -20.61 7.44 -12.80
C GLY A 2 -21.71 8.11 -11.97
N SER A 3 -21.37 9.18 -11.25
CA SER A 3 -22.36 9.99 -10.52
C SER A 3 -23.42 10.60 -11.46
N ALA A 4 -24.59 11.00 -10.93
CA ALA A 4 -25.63 11.66 -11.73
C ALA A 4 -25.12 12.92 -12.46
N ALA A 5 -24.18 13.66 -11.83
CA ALA A 5 -23.53 14.81 -12.44
C ALA A 5 -22.62 14.44 -13.63
N GLU A 6 -21.90 13.30 -13.56
CA GLU A 6 -21.14 12.80 -14.71
C GLU A 6 -22.05 12.36 -15.85
N LEU A 7 -23.19 11.73 -15.55
CA LEU A 7 -24.16 11.35 -16.57
C LEU A 7 -24.74 12.58 -17.26
N ALA A 8 -25.15 13.59 -16.50
CA ALA A 8 -25.65 14.86 -17.03
C ALA A 8 -24.62 15.56 -17.94
N ALA A 9 -23.36 15.66 -17.49
CA ALA A 9 -22.29 16.23 -18.29
C ALA A 9 -22.02 15.42 -19.57
N ALA A 10 -22.10 14.08 -19.52
CA ALA A 10 -21.94 13.24 -20.70
C ALA A 10 -23.06 13.45 -21.72
N VAL A 11 -24.31 13.57 -21.25
CA VAL A 11 -25.47 13.88 -22.10
C VAL A 11 -25.34 15.26 -22.73
N LEU A 12 -24.99 16.29 -21.95
CA LEU A 12 -24.76 17.65 -22.45
C LEU A 12 -23.65 17.70 -23.50
N MET A 13 -22.57 16.95 -23.30
CA MET A 13 -21.50 16.85 -24.29
C MET A 13 -22.00 16.19 -25.59
N MET A 14 -22.73 15.06 -25.49
CA MET A 14 -23.23 14.33 -26.67
C MET A 14 -24.26 15.13 -27.47
N LEU A 15 -25.23 15.77 -26.80
CA LEU A 15 -26.25 16.60 -27.45
C LEU A 15 -25.70 17.94 -27.95
N GLY A 16 -24.61 18.43 -27.35
CA GLY A 16 -23.97 19.68 -27.75
C GLY A 16 -23.36 19.65 -29.15
N PHE A 17 -22.87 18.49 -29.63
CA PHE A 17 -22.31 18.38 -30.99
C PHE A 17 -23.37 18.52 -32.10
N PRO A 18 -24.53 17.83 -32.03
CA PRO A 18 -25.66 18.12 -32.91
C PRO A 18 -26.13 19.58 -32.84
N ALA A 19 -26.16 20.18 -31.64
CA ALA A 19 -26.53 21.59 -31.48
C ALA A 19 -25.54 22.54 -32.17
N LEU A 20 -24.23 22.29 -32.04
CA LEU A 20 -23.17 23.00 -32.78
C LEU A 20 -23.35 22.86 -34.29
N MET A 21 -23.64 21.66 -34.76
CA MET A 21 -23.85 21.39 -36.19
C MET A 21 -25.09 22.14 -36.72
N LEU A 22 -26.20 22.12 -35.99
CA LEU A 22 -27.41 22.87 -36.35
C LEU A 22 -27.15 24.38 -36.38
N ALA A 23 -26.44 24.92 -35.39
CA ALA A 23 -26.08 26.33 -35.32
C ALA A 23 -25.08 26.75 -36.41
N ALA A 24 -24.31 25.82 -36.97
CA ALA A 24 -23.45 26.06 -38.13
C ALA A 24 -24.22 25.99 -39.45
N LEU A 25 -25.13 25.02 -39.62
CA LEU A 25 -25.94 24.83 -40.83
C LEU A 25 -26.99 25.94 -41.02
N VAL A 26 -27.65 26.32 -39.92
CA VAL A 26 -28.51 27.50 -39.79
C VAL A 26 -27.70 28.54 -39.02
N PRO A 27 -26.89 29.37 -39.71
CA PRO A 27 -25.78 30.09 -39.11
C PRO A 27 -26.26 31.05 -38.02
N SER A 28 -25.88 30.77 -36.77
CA SER A 28 -26.19 31.58 -35.60
C SER A 28 -25.00 31.60 -34.64
N ILE A 29 -24.27 32.71 -34.62
CA ILE A 29 -23.09 32.91 -33.75
C ILE A 29 -23.44 32.74 -32.25
N PRO A 30 -24.52 33.32 -31.68
CA PRO A 30 -24.81 33.17 -30.27
C PRO A 30 -25.21 31.72 -29.91
N ALA A 31 -25.98 31.06 -30.77
CA ALA A 31 -26.35 29.66 -30.56
C ALA A 31 -25.11 28.74 -30.63
N PHE A 32 -24.22 28.98 -31.59
CA PHE A 32 -22.98 28.24 -31.72
C PHE A 32 -22.05 28.48 -30.52
N ALA A 33 -21.88 29.72 -30.08
CA ALA A 33 -21.05 30.08 -28.93
C ALA A 33 -21.57 29.43 -27.63
N ALA A 34 -22.90 29.43 -27.41
CA ALA A 34 -23.51 28.77 -26.27
C ALA A 34 -23.30 27.25 -26.31
N ALA A 35 -23.55 26.60 -27.44
CA ALA A 35 -23.33 25.17 -27.61
C ALA A 35 -21.84 24.80 -27.47
N ALA A 36 -20.93 25.62 -27.99
CA ALA A 36 -19.49 25.46 -27.84
C ALA A 36 -19.10 25.50 -26.37
N ALA A 37 -19.52 26.53 -25.64
CA ALA A 37 -19.25 26.69 -24.21
C ALA A 37 -19.74 25.48 -23.40
N VAL A 38 -20.97 25.00 -23.64
CA VAL A 38 -21.50 23.79 -23.00
C VAL A 38 -20.61 22.58 -23.31
N THR A 39 -20.21 22.38 -24.57
CA THR A 39 -19.38 21.24 -24.94
C THR A 39 -17.96 21.31 -24.37
N TYR A 40 -17.37 22.50 -24.21
CA TYR A 40 -16.07 22.68 -23.54
C TYR A 40 -16.17 22.42 -22.04
N LEU A 41 -17.15 23.03 -21.37
CA LEU A 41 -17.33 22.88 -19.92
C LEU A 41 -17.66 21.45 -19.52
N ALA A 42 -18.56 20.79 -20.26
CA ALA A 42 -18.92 19.39 -20.03
C ALA A 42 -17.70 18.47 -20.25
N ASP A 43 -16.93 18.72 -21.31
CA ASP A 43 -15.72 17.95 -21.61
C ASP A 43 -14.66 18.10 -20.52
N HIS A 44 -14.38 19.34 -20.12
CA HIS A 44 -13.44 19.66 -19.05
C HIS A 44 -13.87 19.04 -17.71
N TYR A 45 -15.15 19.14 -17.35
CA TYR A 45 -15.68 18.55 -16.12
C TYR A 45 -15.48 17.02 -16.08
N LEU A 46 -15.81 16.33 -17.16
CA LEU A 46 -15.69 14.89 -17.26
C LEU A 46 -14.23 14.41 -17.21
N HIS A 47 -13.31 15.15 -17.82
CA HIS A 47 -11.87 14.89 -17.72
C HIS A 47 -11.35 15.15 -16.30
N ARG A 48 -11.82 16.22 -15.65
CA ARG A 48 -11.43 16.52 -14.26
C ARG A 48 -11.84 15.42 -13.29
N LYS A 49 -13.00 14.80 -13.50
CA LYS A 49 -13.52 13.69 -12.69
C LYS A 49 -12.96 12.31 -13.07
N GLY A 50 -12.20 12.20 -14.16
CA GLY A 50 -11.67 10.91 -14.63
C GLY A 50 -12.79 9.93 -14.98
N SER A 51 -13.92 10.43 -15.49
CA SER A 51 -15.13 9.64 -15.66
C SER A 51 -14.90 8.43 -16.56
N TYR A 52 -15.41 7.27 -16.14
CA TYR A 52 -15.32 6.01 -16.88
C TYR A 52 -15.89 6.10 -18.31
N LEU A 53 -16.90 6.96 -18.51
CA LEU A 53 -17.55 7.19 -19.80
C LEU A 53 -16.59 7.81 -20.83
N VAL A 54 -15.73 8.75 -20.41
CA VAL A 54 -14.73 9.38 -21.29
C VAL A 54 -13.72 8.36 -21.82
N ASN A 55 -13.27 7.44 -20.96
CA ASN A 55 -12.34 6.39 -21.37
C ASN A 55 -12.95 5.44 -22.42
N ARG A 56 -14.28 5.26 -22.42
CA ARG A 56 -15.00 4.46 -23.44
C ARG A 56 -15.22 5.20 -24.75
N LEU A 57 -15.37 6.52 -24.75
CA LEU A 57 -15.54 7.32 -25.98
C LEU A 57 -14.37 7.16 -26.95
N SER A 58 -13.15 7.00 -26.43
CA SER A 58 -11.97 6.67 -27.26
C SER A 58 -12.14 5.37 -28.07
N LYS A 59 -12.88 4.38 -27.56
CA LYS A 59 -13.11 3.09 -28.21
C LYS A 59 -14.12 3.15 -29.35
N VAL A 60 -14.99 4.15 -29.36
CA VAL A 60 -15.97 4.42 -30.43
C VAL A 60 -15.52 5.57 -31.35
N ARG A 61 -14.21 5.81 -31.44
CA ARG A 61 -13.60 6.87 -32.27
C ARG A 61 -14.11 8.28 -31.92
N ALA A 62 -14.59 8.51 -30.71
CA ALA A 62 -14.94 9.82 -30.15
C ALA A 62 -13.90 10.26 -29.11
N GLY A 63 -12.61 10.02 -29.41
CA GLY A 63 -11.49 10.36 -28.52
C GLY A 63 -11.35 11.87 -28.28
N LEU A 64 -10.51 12.22 -27.31
CA LEU A 64 -10.30 13.61 -26.90
C LEU A 64 -9.92 14.53 -28.09
N SER A 65 -8.91 14.18 -28.88
CA SER A 65 -8.50 14.98 -30.05
C SER A 65 -9.57 15.10 -31.14
N ILE A 66 -10.37 14.05 -31.36
CA ILE A 66 -11.41 14.04 -32.41
C ILE A 66 -12.53 15.02 -32.07
N ARG A 67 -12.89 15.12 -30.79
CA ARG A 67 -13.94 16.05 -30.34
C ARG A 67 -13.54 17.51 -30.52
N PHE A 68 -12.27 17.84 -30.31
CA PHE A 68 -11.73 19.17 -30.61
C PHE A 68 -11.73 19.45 -32.11
N LEU A 69 -11.23 18.51 -32.91
CA LEU A 69 -11.26 18.61 -34.37
C LEU A 69 -12.67 18.83 -34.92
N ILE A 70 -13.69 18.12 -34.41
CA ILE A 70 -15.09 18.33 -34.82
C ILE A 70 -15.56 19.76 -34.48
N ARG A 71 -15.22 20.32 -33.31
CA ARG A 71 -15.57 21.71 -32.96
C ARG A 71 -14.94 22.71 -33.93
N GLU A 72 -13.67 22.53 -34.24
CA GLU A 72 -12.92 23.38 -35.19
C GLU A 72 -13.52 23.31 -36.61
N LEU A 73 -13.84 22.10 -37.09
CA LEU A 73 -14.49 21.90 -38.40
C LEU A 73 -15.90 22.51 -38.47
N LEU A 74 -16.69 22.37 -37.40
CA LEU A 74 -18.02 22.98 -37.32
C LEU A 74 -17.96 24.51 -37.25
N LEU A 75 -16.90 25.08 -36.64
CA LEU A 75 -16.65 26.52 -36.67
C LEU A 75 -16.31 27.01 -38.07
N LEU A 76 -15.45 26.29 -38.81
CA LEU A 76 -15.18 26.60 -40.21
C LEU A 76 -16.45 26.52 -41.08
N LEU A 77 -17.30 25.50 -40.84
CA LEU A 77 -18.60 25.41 -41.51
C LEU A 77 -19.49 26.63 -41.20
N LEU A 78 -19.56 27.07 -39.94
CA LEU A 78 -20.31 28.27 -39.55
C LEU A 78 -19.82 29.50 -40.32
N LEU A 79 -18.50 29.74 -40.37
CA LEU A 79 -17.93 30.87 -41.11
C LEU A 79 -18.27 30.80 -42.60
N ALA A 80 -18.19 29.62 -43.21
CA ALA A 80 -18.56 29.42 -44.60
C ALA A 80 -20.04 29.74 -44.84
N ARG A 81 -20.93 29.34 -43.92
CA ARG A 81 -22.37 29.59 -43.97
C ARG A 81 -22.77 31.04 -43.66
N LEU A 82 -21.89 31.79 -43.01
CA LEU A 82 -21.99 33.25 -42.84
C LEU A 82 -21.46 34.03 -44.06
N SER A 83 -21.15 33.36 -45.18
CA SER A 83 -20.55 33.96 -46.38
C SER A 83 -19.19 34.62 -46.12
N LEU A 84 -18.46 34.15 -45.10
CA LEU A 84 -17.10 34.63 -44.77
C LEU A 84 -16.00 33.77 -45.41
N ALA A 85 -16.35 32.85 -46.33
CA ALA A 85 -15.39 31.92 -46.93
C ALA A 85 -14.25 32.62 -47.70
N ASP A 86 -14.51 33.80 -48.28
CA ASP A 86 -13.52 34.60 -48.98
C ASP A 86 -12.76 35.60 -48.07
N ASN A 87 -13.07 35.62 -46.77
CA ASN A 87 -12.45 36.53 -45.80
C ASN A 87 -11.07 36.01 -45.34
N LEU A 88 -10.09 36.89 -45.17
CA LEU A 88 -8.76 36.56 -44.64
C LEU A 88 -8.81 35.85 -43.28
N VAL A 89 -9.82 36.13 -42.43
CA VAL A 89 -10.01 35.45 -41.15
C VAL A 89 -10.34 33.97 -41.33
N TYR A 90 -11.09 33.60 -42.38
CA TYR A 90 -11.40 32.21 -42.68
C TYR A 90 -10.14 31.42 -43.06
N TYR A 91 -9.34 31.95 -43.99
CA TYR A 91 -8.03 31.35 -44.34
C TYR A 91 -7.09 31.29 -43.15
N GLY A 92 -7.07 32.34 -42.32
CA GLY A 92 -6.33 32.38 -41.07
C GLY A 92 -6.77 31.30 -40.08
N ALA A 93 -8.07 31.05 -39.94
CA ALA A 93 -8.62 29.99 -39.09
C ALA A 93 -8.21 28.60 -39.59
N VAL A 94 -8.32 28.33 -40.89
CA VAL A 94 -7.87 27.07 -41.50
C VAL A 94 -6.37 26.85 -41.24
N ALA A 95 -5.54 27.85 -41.52
CA ALA A 95 -4.11 27.78 -41.29
C ALA A 95 -3.77 27.58 -39.80
N CYS A 96 -4.49 28.28 -38.91
CA CYS A 96 -4.36 28.14 -37.46
C CYS A 96 -4.61 26.71 -37.01
N PHE A 97 -5.76 26.12 -37.35
CA PHE A 97 -6.12 24.77 -36.87
C PHE A 97 -5.21 23.70 -37.45
N ILE A 98 -4.77 23.82 -38.72
CA ILE A 98 -3.77 22.91 -39.30
C ILE A 98 -2.43 23.03 -38.58
N ALA A 99 -1.92 24.26 -38.39
CA ALA A 99 -0.64 24.49 -37.71
C ALA A 99 -0.69 24.02 -36.25
N PHE A 100 -1.80 24.31 -35.55
CA PHE A 100 -2.02 23.93 -34.17
C PHE A 100 -2.14 22.41 -34.01
N TYR A 101 -2.85 21.73 -34.90
CA TYR A 101 -2.87 20.26 -34.95
C TYR A 101 -1.46 19.69 -35.19
N GLY A 102 -0.68 20.33 -36.07
CA GLY A 102 0.72 20.03 -36.30
C GLY A 102 1.61 20.15 -35.05
N LEU A 103 1.32 21.11 -34.14
CA LEU A 103 2.04 21.29 -32.87
C LEU A 103 1.67 20.24 -31.81
N GLN A 104 0.50 19.61 -31.89
CA GLN A 104 0.08 18.59 -30.93
C GLN A 104 0.95 17.33 -30.99
N ALA A 105 1.40 16.94 -32.19
CA ALA A 105 2.27 15.77 -32.38
C ALA A 105 3.66 15.91 -31.70
N PRO A 106 4.47 16.96 -31.96
CA PRO A 106 5.74 17.15 -31.26
C PRO A 106 5.53 17.37 -29.75
N HIS A 107 4.47 18.07 -29.31
CA HIS A 107 4.15 18.16 -27.89
C HIS A 107 3.92 16.77 -27.27
N GLY A 108 3.08 15.93 -27.87
CA GLY A 108 2.81 14.58 -27.39
C GLY A 108 4.06 13.69 -27.38
N ALA A 109 4.90 13.79 -28.42
CA ALA A 109 6.17 13.09 -28.52
C ALA A 109 7.15 13.54 -27.42
N LEU A 110 7.28 14.84 -27.18
CA LEU A 110 8.13 15.39 -26.12
C LEU A 110 7.67 14.95 -24.73
N VAL A 111 6.37 15.05 -24.42
CA VAL A 111 5.83 14.59 -23.12
C VAL A 111 6.11 13.10 -22.91
N THR A 112 5.90 12.28 -23.94
CA THR A 112 6.14 10.83 -23.87
C THR A 112 7.62 10.53 -23.68
N LEU A 113 8.49 11.20 -24.45
CA LEU A 113 9.94 11.05 -24.34
C LEU A 113 10.45 11.46 -22.96
N ILE A 114 9.98 12.59 -22.41
CA ILE A 114 10.33 13.06 -21.07
C ILE A 114 9.90 12.01 -20.03
N ARG A 115 8.64 11.56 -20.06
CA ARG A 115 8.14 10.54 -19.12
C ARG A 115 8.94 9.24 -19.20
N ASN A 116 9.31 8.80 -20.40
CA ASN A 116 10.08 7.58 -20.60
C ASN A 116 11.53 7.74 -20.09
N ARG A 117 12.18 8.87 -20.39
CA ARG A 117 13.55 9.13 -19.91
C ARG A 117 13.62 9.29 -18.39
N ARG A 118 12.56 9.82 -17.76
CA ARG A 118 12.49 10.03 -16.31
C ARG A 118 12.02 8.80 -15.52
N ARG A 119 11.78 7.66 -16.21
CA ARG A 119 11.67 6.35 -15.55
C ARG A 119 13.07 5.77 -15.40
N MET A 120 13.56 5.73 -14.18
CA MET A 120 14.93 5.30 -13.87
C MET A 120 15.08 3.77 -14.06
N PRO A 121 16.27 3.23 -14.35
CA PRO A 121 16.46 1.78 -14.39
C PRO A 121 16.24 1.12 -13.01
N VAL A 122 16.46 1.89 -11.95
CA VAL A 122 16.32 1.56 -10.53
C VAL A 122 15.71 2.76 -9.83
N ALA A 123 14.80 2.54 -8.88
CA ALA A 123 14.29 3.56 -7.97
C ALA A 123 14.69 3.22 -6.54
N THR A 124 15.09 4.20 -5.75
CA THR A 124 15.65 3.94 -4.41
C THR A 124 14.98 4.76 -3.31
N ARG A 125 15.10 4.28 -2.08
CA ARG A 125 14.79 4.99 -0.84
C ARG A 125 15.92 4.70 0.17
N ASN A 126 16.37 5.70 0.91
CA ASN A 126 17.49 5.61 1.85
C ASN A 126 18.81 5.15 1.19
N VAL A 127 19.01 5.51 -0.08
CA VAL A 127 20.24 5.28 -0.83
C VAL A 127 20.71 6.63 -1.36
N ASP A 128 21.95 7.01 -1.03
CA ASP A 128 22.53 8.27 -1.46
C ASP A 128 23.02 8.18 -2.92
N LEU A 129 22.07 8.21 -3.85
CA LEU A 129 22.36 8.31 -5.28
C LEU A 129 22.66 9.75 -5.70
N ALA A 130 22.17 10.75 -4.97
CA ALA A 130 22.34 12.16 -5.32
C ALA A 130 23.81 12.60 -5.31
N SER A 131 24.61 12.08 -4.37
CA SER A 131 26.06 12.36 -4.32
C SER A 131 26.85 11.64 -5.42
N ARG A 132 26.29 10.58 -6.02
CA ARG A 132 26.97 9.71 -7.00
C ARG A 132 26.60 10.06 -8.44
N VAL A 133 25.34 10.44 -8.68
CA VAL A 133 24.82 10.73 -10.01
C VAL A 133 23.91 11.95 -9.97
N ARG A 134 24.16 12.88 -10.91
CA ARG A 134 23.32 14.06 -11.07
C ARG A 134 21.97 13.68 -11.69
N ILE A 135 20.91 13.79 -10.88
CA ILE A 135 19.52 13.67 -11.33
C ILE A 135 18.88 15.06 -11.36
N PRO A 136 18.52 15.61 -12.54
CA PRO A 136 17.97 16.96 -12.67
C PRO A 136 16.48 17.02 -12.28
N ASP A 137 16.00 18.23 -11.97
CA ASP A 137 14.59 18.48 -11.68
C ASP A 137 13.67 18.12 -12.84
N ALA A 138 12.47 17.64 -12.51
CA ALA A 138 11.41 17.37 -13.45
C ALA A 138 10.84 18.67 -14.03
N PRO A 139 10.17 18.62 -15.21
CA PRO A 139 9.38 19.76 -15.63
C PRO A 139 8.32 20.08 -14.57
N PRO A 140 7.98 21.37 -14.38
CA PRO A 140 6.90 21.76 -13.48
C PRO A 140 5.67 20.88 -13.68
N ARG A 141 5.05 20.43 -12.59
CA ARG A 141 3.85 19.56 -12.63
C ARG A 141 2.77 20.12 -13.55
N GLY A 142 2.62 21.45 -13.54
CA GLY A 142 1.72 22.20 -14.40
C GLY A 142 1.99 22.09 -15.91
N LEU A 143 3.11 21.52 -16.36
CA LEU A 143 3.35 21.17 -17.77
C LEU A 143 2.94 19.72 -18.05
N LEU A 144 3.38 18.75 -17.24
CA LEU A 144 3.14 17.33 -17.55
C LEU A 144 1.76 16.79 -17.12
N HIS A 145 1.14 17.38 -16.10
CA HIS A 145 -0.16 16.94 -15.61
C HIS A 145 -1.26 17.29 -16.61
N ARG A 146 -2.04 16.30 -17.09
CA ARG A 146 -3.10 16.48 -18.11
C ARG A 146 -2.62 17.28 -19.33
N SER A 147 -1.39 17.03 -19.76
CA SER A 147 -0.73 17.81 -20.81
C SER A 147 -1.49 17.82 -22.14
N ALA A 148 -2.02 16.68 -22.57
CA ALA A 148 -2.79 16.55 -23.81
C ALA A 148 -4.10 17.35 -23.76
N GLU A 149 -4.81 17.33 -22.63
CA GLU A 149 -6.03 18.11 -22.42
C GLU A 149 -5.73 19.61 -22.49
N LYS A 150 -4.73 20.10 -21.75
CA LYS A 150 -4.36 21.53 -21.78
C LYS A 150 -3.90 21.97 -23.16
N MET A 151 -3.10 21.14 -23.84
CA MET A 151 -2.63 21.46 -25.20
C MET A 151 -3.82 21.68 -26.12
N LEU A 152 -4.83 20.81 -26.07
CA LEU A 152 -6.03 20.94 -26.90
C LEU A 152 -6.84 22.20 -26.56
N HIS A 153 -7.04 22.52 -25.28
CA HIS A 153 -7.81 23.70 -24.85
C HIS A 153 -7.16 25.06 -25.18
N LEU A 154 -5.94 25.10 -25.71
CA LEU A 154 -5.36 26.35 -26.21
C LEU A 154 -6.09 26.86 -27.46
N ASP A 155 -6.85 26.01 -28.16
CA ASP A 155 -7.70 26.37 -29.30
C ASP A 155 -8.81 27.37 -28.96
N LEU A 156 -9.21 27.43 -27.68
CA LEU A 156 -10.28 28.30 -27.19
C LEU A 156 -10.00 29.77 -27.53
N ALA A 157 -8.74 30.20 -27.55
CA ALA A 157 -8.38 31.56 -27.93
C ALA A 157 -8.75 31.86 -29.40
N ALA A 158 -8.48 30.93 -30.32
CA ALA A 158 -8.90 31.04 -31.72
C ALA A 158 -10.41 30.93 -31.85
N VAL A 159 -11.05 29.96 -31.19
CA VAL A 159 -12.52 29.78 -31.26
C VAL A 159 -13.25 31.05 -30.80
N VAL A 160 -12.88 31.60 -29.65
CA VAL A 160 -13.48 32.85 -29.12
C VAL A 160 -13.14 34.03 -30.02
N GLY A 161 -11.87 34.21 -30.40
CA GLY A 161 -11.45 35.33 -31.25
C GLY A 161 -12.15 35.35 -32.61
N ILE A 162 -12.32 34.18 -33.24
CA ILE A 162 -13.01 34.01 -34.52
C ILE A 162 -14.51 34.29 -34.38
N LEU A 163 -15.17 33.77 -33.34
CA LEU A 163 -16.59 34.03 -33.10
C LEU A 163 -16.87 35.51 -32.83
N VAL A 164 -16.04 36.17 -32.01
CA VAL A 164 -16.15 37.60 -31.74
C VAL A 164 -15.85 38.43 -32.99
N SER A 165 -14.85 38.04 -33.77
CA SER A 165 -14.54 38.67 -35.06
C SER A 165 -15.70 38.57 -36.05
N ALA A 166 -16.39 37.42 -36.09
CA ALA A 166 -17.56 37.23 -36.95
C ALA A 166 -18.78 38.03 -36.45
N TRP A 167 -18.91 38.23 -35.14
CA TRP A 167 -20.01 38.98 -34.53
C TRP A 167 -19.86 40.50 -34.68
N LEU A 168 -18.64 41.01 -34.47
CA LEU A 168 -18.32 42.44 -34.51
C LEU A 168 -17.81 42.91 -35.88
N GLU A 169 -17.70 42.00 -36.85
CA GLU A 169 -17.16 42.25 -38.19
C GLU A 169 -15.75 42.88 -38.17
N HIS A 170 -14.94 42.56 -37.15
CA HIS A 170 -13.61 43.15 -36.94
C HIS A 170 -12.50 42.09 -36.98
N SER A 171 -11.84 41.98 -38.14
CA SER A 171 -10.87 40.90 -38.45
C SER A 171 -9.66 40.85 -37.52
N ALA A 172 -9.23 42.00 -36.97
CA ALA A 172 -8.10 42.07 -36.05
C ALA A 172 -8.30 41.19 -34.80
N ILE A 173 -9.52 41.07 -34.29
CA ILE A 173 -9.85 40.25 -33.12
C ILE A 173 -9.65 38.76 -33.43
N GLY A 174 -10.02 38.33 -34.63
CA GLY A 174 -9.83 36.96 -35.10
C GLY A 174 -8.35 36.60 -35.18
N PHE A 175 -7.54 37.50 -35.76
CA PHE A 175 -6.09 37.32 -35.84
C PHE A 175 -5.39 37.32 -34.48
N VAL A 176 -5.87 38.09 -33.50
CA VAL A 176 -5.36 38.02 -32.12
C VAL A 176 -5.62 36.63 -31.52
N GLY A 177 -6.83 36.09 -31.66
CA GLY A 177 -7.16 34.74 -31.18
C GLY A 177 -6.34 33.64 -31.85
N ILE A 178 -6.15 33.74 -33.17
CA ILE A 178 -5.29 32.83 -33.96
C ILE A 178 -3.83 32.91 -33.48
N GLY A 179 -3.28 34.11 -33.38
CA GLY A 179 -1.90 34.34 -32.94
C GLY A 179 -1.65 33.81 -31.52
N LEU A 180 -2.60 34.02 -30.60
CA LEU A 180 -2.53 33.48 -29.24
C LEU A 180 -2.53 31.96 -29.24
N THR A 181 -3.39 31.31 -30.03
CA THR A 181 -3.48 29.84 -30.09
C THR A 181 -2.18 29.20 -30.57
N VAL A 182 -1.67 29.66 -31.72
CA VAL A 182 -0.41 29.15 -32.29
C VAL A 182 0.78 29.51 -31.41
N GLY A 183 0.83 30.74 -30.90
CA GLY A 183 1.90 31.23 -30.04
C GLY A 183 1.99 30.47 -28.72
N LEU A 184 0.86 30.24 -28.03
CA LEU A 184 0.81 29.46 -26.80
C LEU A 184 1.15 27.98 -27.05
N GLY A 185 0.65 27.39 -28.14
CA GLY A 185 0.99 26.01 -28.53
C GLY A 185 2.49 25.84 -28.78
N LEU A 186 3.11 26.77 -29.51
CA LEU A 186 4.54 26.78 -29.78
C LEU A 186 5.35 27.00 -28.50
N LEU A 187 4.96 27.98 -27.67
CA LEU A 187 5.61 28.24 -26.38
C LEU A 187 5.57 27.01 -25.48
N TYR A 188 4.47 26.25 -25.47
CA TYR A 188 4.35 25.04 -24.69
C TYR A 188 5.31 23.93 -25.17
N VAL A 189 5.43 23.74 -26.48
CA VAL A 189 6.44 22.84 -27.08
C VAL A 189 7.84 23.28 -26.69
N LEU A 190 8.16 24.58 -26.85
CA LEU A 190 9.47 25.14 -26.53
C LEU A 190 9.79 25.04 -25.02
N ALA A 191 8.81 25.20 -24.14
CA ALA A 191 8.98 25.04 -22.70
C ALA A 191 9.36 23.60 -22.30
N LEU A 192 9.04 22.59 -23.11
CA LEU A 192 9.43 21.19 -22.89
C LEU A 192 10.80 20.85 -23.47
N MET A 193 11.31 21.61 -24.44
CA MET A 193 12.58 21.34 -25.13
C MET A 193 13.81 21.20 -24.20
N PRO A 194 13.96 22.01 -23.13
CA PRO A 194 15.08 21.87 -22.20
C PRO A 194 15.16 20.50 -21.50
N TYR A 195 14.05 19.75 -21.41
CA TYR A 195 13.99 18.46 -20.72
C TYR A 195 14.29 17.27 -21.63
N VAL A 196 14.49 17.51 -22.93
CA VAL A 196 14.93 16.50 -23.90
C VAL A 196 16.30 16.79 -24.51
N ARG A 197 16.89 17.96 -24.20
CA ARG A 197 18.20 18.42 -24.67
C ARG A 197 19.02 19.05 -23.54
N GLY A 198 20.32 18.83 -23.53
CA GLY A 198 21.24 19.50 -22.60
C GLY A 198 21.21 18.94 -21.17
N ARG A 199 21.37 19.84 -20.17
CA ARG A 199 21.68 19.48 -18.78
C ARG A 199 20.49 18.99 -17.94
N LYS A 200 19.24 19.05 -18.45
CA LYS A 200 18.04 18.54 -17.73
C LYS A 200 17.60 17.15 -18.17
N ILE A 201 18.40 16.47 -19.01
CA ILE A 201 18.18 15.07 -19.34
C ILE A 201 18.65 14.21 -18.15
N PRO A 202 17.85 13.24 -17.69
CA PRO A 202 18.29 12.30 -16.67
C PRO A 202 19.47 11.43 -17.15
N PRO A 203 20.28 10.90 -16.22
CA PRO A 203 21.43 10.06 -16.53
C PRO A 203 21.04 8.79 -17.32
N LYS A 204 21.96 8.25 -18.12
CA LYS A 204 21.78 6.97 -18.80
C LYS A 204 21.69 5.82 -17.79
N ALA A 205 21.04 4.73 -18.18
CA ALA A 205 20.83 3.58 -17.32
C ALA A 205 22.14 2.98 -16.77
N GLU A 206 23.16 2.84 -17.62
CA GLU A 206 24.49 2.32 -17.25
C GLU A 206 25.13 3.13 -16.11
N LEU A 207 25.06 4.46 -16.17
CA LEU A 207 25.62 5.33 -15.14
C LEU A 207 24.88 5.19 -13.82
N VAL A 208 23.55 5.07 -13.87
CA VAL A 208 22.72 4.86 -12.67
C VAL A 208 23.01 3.51 -12.03
N LEU A 209 23.12 2.44 -12.84
CA LEU A 209 23.44 1.10 -12.37
C LEU A 209 24.84 1.05 -11.75
N ALA A 210 25.83 1.65 -12.40
CA ALA A 210 27.19 1.75 -11.86
C ALA A 210 27.23 2.49 -10.52
N ALA A 211 26.45 3.57 -10.37
CA ALA A 211 26.35 4.30 -9.12
C ALA A 211 25.66 3.50 -8.00
N VAL A 212 24.67 2.67 -8.34
CA VAL A 212 24.07 1.72 -7.39
C VAL A 212 25.10 0.67 -6.98
N ASP A 213 25.88 0.13 -7.90
CA ASP A 213 26.94 -0.84 -7.59
C ASP A 213 28.05 -0.22 -6.73
N ASP A 214 28.46 1.02 -7.01
CA ASP A 214 29.41 1.77 -6.16
C ASP A 214 28.85 1.96 -4.75
N TRP A 215 27.57 2.26 -4.63
CA TRP A 215 26.91 2.34 -3.33
C TRP A 215 26.87 0.98 -2.62
N LEU A 216 26.52 -0.11 -3.33
CA LEU A 216 26.50 -1.47 -2.80
C LEU A 216 27.88 -1.91 -2.30
N ARG A 217 28.96 -1.57 -3.01
CA ARG A 217 30.35 -1.85 -2.60
C ARG A 217 30.74 -1.18 -1.29
N VAL A 218 30.20 0.02 -1.02
CA VAL A 218 30.43 0.76 0.22
C VAL A 218 29.53 0.26 1.34
N TYR A 219 28.24 0.07 1.06
CA TYR A 219 27.25 -0.36 2.05
C TYR A 219 27.46 -1.81 2.49
N ARG A 220 27.87 -2.70 1.57
CA ARG A 220 28.15 -4.12 1.81
C ARG A 220 27.00 -4.84 2.53
N PRO A 221 25.81 -4.96 1.89
CA PRO A 221 24.69 -5.64 2.50
C PRO A 221 25.01 -7.12 2.73
N GLU A 222 24.53 -7.66 3.85
CA GLU A 222 24.75 -9.06 4.26
C GLU A 222 23.45 -9.86 4.17
N THR A 223 22.32 -9.22 4.48
CA THR A 223 20.99 -9.82 4.41
C THR A 223 20.10 -8.99 3.50
N VAL A 224 19.36 -9.66 2.60
CA VAL A 224 18.39 -8.99 1.73
C VAL A 224 16.98 -9.50 1.96
N LEU A 225 16.00 -8.59 2.03
CA LEU A 225 14.58 -8.94 1.89
C LEU A 225 14.16 -8.70 0.44
N TYR A 226 13.90 -9.79 -0.28
CA TYR A 226 13.48 -9.74 -1.68
C TYR A 226 11.95 -9.83 -1.78
N PHE A 227 11.35 -8.87 -2.49
CA PHE A 227 9.90 -8.87 -2.68
C PHE A 227 9.43 -8.46 -4.07
N SER A 228 8.40 -9.16 -4.54
CA SER A 228 7.69 -8.88 -5.78
C SER A 228 6.24 -9.36 -5.64
N GLY A 229 5.29 -8.64 -6.20
CA GLY A 229 3.86 -8.96 -6.08
C GLY A 229 2.95 -7.94 -6.75
N SER A 230 1.63 -8.08 -6.58
CA SER A 230 0.66 -7.09 -7.06
C SER A 230 0.70 -5.81 -6.21
N LYS A 231 0.16 -4.69 -6.71
CA LYS A 231 0.12 -3.41 -5.95
C LYS A 231 -0.52 -3.57 -4.55
N ASP A 232 -1.48 -4.49 -4.42
CA ASP A 232 -2.28 -4.73 -3.22
C ASP A 232 -1.57 -5.66 -2.22
N SER A 233 -0.42 -6.24 -2.60
CA SER A 233 0.39 -7.12 -1.75
C SER A 233 1.46 -6.39 -0.93
N ALA A 234 1.51 -5.05 -0.96
CA ALA A 234 2.50 -4.26 -0.23
C ALA A 234 2.48 -4.51 1.30
N TYR A 235 1.34 -4.92 1.86
CA TYR A 235 1.25 -5.28 3.28
C TYR A 235 2.23 -6.41 3.67
N GLN A 236 2.50 -7.35 2.75
CA GLN A 236 3.36 -8.51 3.02
C GLN A 236 4.80 -8.10 3.33
N VAL A 237 5.35 -7.15 2.58
CA VAL A 237 6.69 -6.59 2.85
C VAL A 237 6.66 -5.60 4.01
N ASN A 238 5.58 -4.83 4.17
CA ASN A 238 5.45 -3.85 5.26
C ASN A 238 5.51 -4.52 6.64
N MET A 239 5.02 -5.76 6.78
CA MET A 239 5.08 -6.53 8.02
C MET A 239 6.51 -6.86 8.49
N TRP A 240 7.50 -6.83 7.59
CA TRP A 240 8.87 -7.20 7.91
C TRP A 240 9.81 -6.00 8.08
N LEU A 241 9.35 -4.77 7.83
CA LEU A 241 10.23 -3.59 7.85
C LEU A 241 10.90 -3.39 9.21
N GLU A 242 10.12 -3.43 10.29
CA GLU A 242 10.64 -3.25 11.65
C GLU A 242 11.61 -4.39 12.04
N THR A 243 11.31 -5.63 11.65
CA THR A 243 12.24 -6.77 11.83
C THR A 243 13.54 -6.54 11.07
N MET A 244 13.48 -6.03 9.84
CA MET A 244 14.68 -5.72 9.05
C MET A 244 15.50 -4.58 9.67
N GLU A 245 14.87 -3.62 10.36
CA GLU A 245 15.56 -2.53 11.08
C GLU A 245 16.29 -3.02 12.34
N GLN A 246 15.83 -4.13 12.92
CA GLN A 246 16.39 -4.74 14.13
C GLN A 246 17.40 -5.87 13.84
N LEU A 247 17.76 -6.08 12.56
CA LEU A 247 18.77 -7.07 12.21
C LEU A 247 20.17 -6.64 12.66
N ASP A 248 20.93 -7.58 13.22
CA ASP A 248 22.34 -7.35 13.57
C ASP A 248 23.24 -7.23 12.32
N SER A 249 22.86 -7.93 11.24
CA SER A 249 23.50 -7.86 9.92
C SER A 249 23.09 -6.59 9.17
N ARG A 250 23.87 -6.15 8.17
CA ARG A 250 23.49 -5.00 7.32
C ARG A 250 22.34 -5.35 6.34
N PRO A 251 21.12 -4.80 6.53
CA PRO A 251 19.94 -5.18 5.75
C PRO A 251 19.78 -4.37 4.45
N LEU A 252 19.23 -4.99 3.40
CA LEU A 252 18.80 -4.30 2.18
C LEU A 252 17.46 -4.85 1.69
N ILE A 253 16.52 -3.97 1.32
CA ILE A 253 15.24 -4.39 0.72
C ILE A 253 15.36 -4.28 -0.80
N ILE A 254 15.15 -5.38 -1.51
CA ILE A 254 15.12 -5.43 -2.97
C ILE A 254 13.69 -5.63 -3.45
N LEU A 255 13.14 -4.63 -4.13
CA LEU A 255 11.80 -4.68 -4.72
C LEU A 255 11.88 -4.88 -6.24
N ARG A 256 10.89 -5.58 -6.81
CA ARG A 256 10.76 -5.69 -8.29
C ARG A 256 9.71 -4.78 -8.90
N GLU A 257 8.88 -4.16 -8.07
CA GLU A 257 7.66 -3.48 -8.50
C GLU A 257 7.60 -2.07 -7.93
N ARG A 258 7.51 -1.08 -8.82
CA ARG A 258 7.40 0.35 -8.44
C ARG A 258 6.16 0.64 -7.61
N ALA A 259 5.07 -0.07 -7.89
CA ALA A 259 3.83 0.06 -7.14
C ALA A 259 4.02 -0.35 -5.67
N ILE A 260 4.87 -1.34 -5.38
CA ILE A 260 5.20 -1.71 -4.01
C ILE A 260 6.05 -0.62 -3.36
N LEU A 261 7.08 -0.09 -4.03
CA LEU A 261 7.90 1.00 -3.49
C LEU A 261 7.03 2.22 -3.13
N ALA A 262 6.06 2.58 -3.97
CA ALA A 262 5.14 3.68 -3.71
C ALA A 262 4.23 3.44 -2.49
N ASN A 263 3.90 2.18 -2.19
CA ASN A 263 3.03 1.77 -1.08
C ASN A 263 3.81 1.24 0.15
N LEU A 264 5.14 1.33 0.12
CA LEU A 264 6.00 0.87 1.20
C LEU A 264 5.91 1.83 2.38
N ALA A 265 5.67 1.30 3.57
CA ALA A 265 5.68 2.09 4.80
C ALA A 265 7.07 2.74 5.04
N PRO A 266 7.14 3.81 5.85
CA PRO A 266 8.42 4.40 6.23
C PRO A 266 9.34 3.37 6.88
N THR A 267 10.62 3.38 6.49
CA THR A 267 11.66 2.54 7.06
C THR A 267 13.00 3.25 6.98
N THR A 268 13.95 2.92 7.86
CA THR A 268 15.36 3.34 7.79
C THR A 268 16.21 2.43 6.89
N VAL A 269 15.74 1.21 6.61
CA VAL A 269 16.46 0.24 5.77
C VAL A 269 16.61 0.78 4.34
N PRO A 270 17.79 0.65 3.70
CA PRO A 270 17.96 0.95 2.29
C PRO A 270 17.07 0.09 1.39
N VAL A 271 16.35 0.73 0.48
CA VAL A 271 15.44 0.08 -0.48
C VAL A 271 15.89 0.36 -1.90
N VAL A 272 16.04 -0.72 -2.68
CA VAL A 272 16.38 -0.66 -4.10
C VAL A 272 15.30 -1.39 -4.90
N CYS A 273 14.52 -0.65 -5.68
CA CYS A 273 13.54 -1.20 -6.59
C CYS A 273 14.15 -1.38 -7.99
N VAL A 274 14.28 -2.63 -8.44
CA VAL A 274 14.94 -3.03 -9.69
C VAL A 274 13.95 -3.78 -10.60
N PRO A 275 13.21 -3.07 -11.47
CA PRO A 275 12.15 -3.73 -12.24
C PRO A 275 12.69 -4.68 -13.32
N GLY A 276 13.79 -4.29 -13.98
CA GLY A 276 14.44 -5.10 -15.03
C GLY A 276 15.15 -6.32 -14.46
N GLY A 277 14.81 -7.52 -14.96
CA GLY A 277 15.45 -8.77 -14.51
C GLY A 277 16.96 -8.79 -14.80
N VAL A 278 17.37 -8.32 -15.99
CA VAL A 278 18.79 -8.21 -16.37
C VAL A 278 19.56 -7.27 -15.45
N HIS A 279 18.96 -6.13 -15.07
CA HIS A 279 19.60 -5.19 -14.16
C HIS A 279 19.86 -5.83 -12.79
N LEU A 280 18.87 -6.52 -12.22
CA LEU A 280 19.02 -7.22 -10.94
C LEU A 280 20.12 -8.27 -11.00
N MET A 281 20.16 -9.07 -12.07
CA MET A 281 21.15 -10.14 -12.24
C MET A 281 22.59 -9.64 -12.39
N ASN A 282 22.77 -8.35 -12.70
CA ASN A 282 24.08 -7.72 -12.87
C ASN A 282 24.50 -6.87 -11.65
N LEU A 283 23.65 -6.73 -10.62
CA LEU A 283 24.03 -5.99 -9.42
C LEU A 283 25.11 -6.72 -8.63
N ASP A 284 26.02 -5.96 -8.03
CA ASP A 284 27.03 -6.50 -7.12
C ASP A 284 26.42 -6.85 -5.75
N LEU A 285 25.93 -8.09 -5.63
CA LEU A 285 25.41 -8.67 -4.38
C LEU A 285 26.41 -9.66 -3.75
N SER A 286 27.70 -9.52 -4.06
CA SER A 286 28.76 -10.46 -3.65
C SER A 286 28.94 -10.59 -2.14
N THR A 287 28.53 -9.59 -1.36
CA THR A 287 28.60 -9.59 0.12
C THR A 287 27.38 -10.21 0.79
N VAL A 288 26.28 -10.40 0.05
CA VAL A 288 25.04 -10.95 0.60
C VAL A 288 25.24 -12.43 0.90
N ARG A 289 24.73 -12.86 2.05
CA ARG A 289 24.78 -14.25 2.53
C ARG A 289 23.41 -14.85 2.76
N VAL A 290 22.41 -14.03 3.10
CA VAL A 290 21.04 -14.49 3.32
C VAL A 290 20.06 -13.66 2.50
N ALA A 291 19.16 -14.33 1.78
CA ALA A 291 18.06 -13.73 1.05
C ALA A 291 16.72 -14.25 1.58
N LEU A 292 15.92 -13.34 2.13
CA LEU A 292 14.63 -13.61 2.72
C LEU A 292 13.52 -13.32 1.70
N TYR A 293 12.52 -14.21 1.65
CA TYR A 293 11.39 -14.13 0.71
C TYR A 293 10.05 -14.16 1.44
N ALA A 294 9.30 -13.06 1.37
CA ALA A 294 7.99 -12.96 2.01
C ALA A 294 6.82 -13.48 1.14
N ALA A 295 7.08 -13.81 -0.13
CA ALA A 295 6.07 -14.30 -1.07
C ALA A 295 6.66 -15.23 -2.14
N ASN A 296 5.85 -16.20 -2.57
CA ASN A 296 6.17 -17.12 -3.66
C ASN A 296 5.67 -16.55 -4.99
N VAL A 297 6.59 -16.01 -5.80
CA VAL A 297 6.27 -15.48 -7.13
C VAL A 297 7.35 -15.86 -8.15
N GLY A 298 6.97 -15.97 -9.43
CA GLY A 298 7.88 -16.39 -10.49
C GLY A 298 9.12 -15.50 -10.64
N LYS A 299 9.04 -14.21 -10.27
CA LYS A 299 10.20 -13.31 -10.32
C LYS A 299 11.29 -13.64 -9.30
N ASN A 300 11.04 -14.48 -8.29
CA ASN A 300 12.06 -14.92 -7.32
C ASN A 300 13.24 -15.62 -8.00
N ILE A 301 13.02 -16.24 -9.16
CA ILE A 301 14.04 -16.93 -9.96
C ILE A 301 15.28 -16.07 -10.25
N HIS A 302 15.11 -14.75 -10.35
CA HIS A 302 16.22 -13.84 -10.67
C HIS A 302 17.25 -13.71 -9.55
N LEU A 303 16.84 -13.91 -8.29
CA LEU A 303 17.76 -13.91 -7.14
C LEU A 303 18.10 -15.34 -6.70
N LEU A 304 17.15 -16.29 -6.76
CA LEU A 304 17.35 -17.71 -6.43
C LEU A 304 18.50 -18.39 -7.22
N ARG A 305 18.90 -17.81 -8.35
CA ARG A 305 20.02 -18.29 -9.16
C ARG A 305 21.41 -18.01 -8.56
N VAL A 306 21.51 -17.23 -7.47
CA VAL A 306 22.80 -16.80 -6.93
C VAL A 306 23.26 -17.79 -5.87
N PRO A 307 24.16 -18.73 -6.20
CA PRO A 307 24.46 -19.83 -5.30
C PRO A 307 25.28 -19.38 -4.08
N THR A 308 25.87 -18.18 -4.10
CA THR A 308 26.79 -17.68 -3.05
C THR A 308 26.09 -17.26 -1.77
N MET A 309 24.77 -17.08 -1.81
CA MET A 309 23.92 -16.81 -0.66
C MET A 309 22.97 -17.97 -0.40
N LYS A 310 22.32 -17.95 0.76
CA LYS A 310 21.26 -18.88 1.14
C LYS A 310 19.91 -18.21 1.00
N HIS A 311 18.92 -18.98 0.56
CA HIS A 311 17.59 -18.49 0.24
C HIS A 311 16.56 -19.04 1.22
N VAL A 312 15.77 -18.16 1.82
CA VAL A 312 14.85 -18.51 2.91
C VAL A 312 13.44 -18.01 2.63
N PHE A 313 12.46 -18.91 2.72
CA PHE A 313 11.07 -18.48 2.73
C PHE A 313 10.61 -18.15 4.14
N ILE A 314 10.20 -16.90 4.36
CA ILE A 314 9.68 -16.41 5.66
C ILE A 314 8.17 -16.13 5.59
N GLY A 315 7.59 -16.10 4.39
CA GLY A 315 6.17 -15.77 4.21
C GLY A 315 5.80 -14.37 4.73
N HIS A 316 4.53 -14.17 5.08
CA HIS A 316 4.00 -12.88 5.56
C HIS A 316 3.01 -13.08 6.71
N GLY A 317 3.30 -14.08 7.55
CA GLY A 317 2.44 -14.54 8.62
C GLY A 317 2.26 -16.06 8.57
N ASP A 318 2.33 -16.67 9.74
CA ASP A 318 2.09 -18.10 9.91
C ASP A 318 0.58 -18.31 10.13
N SER A 319 -0.10 -19.00 9.21
CA SER A 319 -1.56 -19.18 9.25
C SER A 319 -1.99 -20.60 8.89
N ASP A 320 -3.11 -21.05 9.45
CA ASP A 320 -3.67 -22.40 9.25
C ASP A 320 -4.22 -22.68 7.83
N LYS A 321 -4.06 -21.74 6.89
CA LYS A 321 -4.52 -21.90 5.50
C LYS A 321 -3.57 -22.80 4.70
N LEU A 322 -4.12 -23.68 3.86
CA LEU A 322 -3.35 -24.53 2.93
C LEU A 322 -2.40 -23.73 2.02
N ALA A 323 -2.71 -22.47 1.74
CA ALA A 323 -1.81 -21.61 0.96
C ALA A 323 -0.43 -21.39 1.62
N SER A 324 -0.33 -21.56 2.95
CA SER A 324 0.93 -21.42 3.71
C SER A 324 1.93 -22.56 3.44
N VAL A 325 1.45 -23.72 2.98
CA VAL A 325 2.27 -24.94 2.74
C VAL A 325 2.34 -25.25 1.24
N ASN A 326 2.88 -24.31 0.48
CA ASN A 326 2.94 -24.41 -0.98
C ASN A 326 4.13 -25.27 -1.45
N PRO A 327 3.96 -26.21 -2.42
CA PRO A 327 5.08 -26.96 -3.00
C PRO A 327 6.20 -26.09 -3.60
N PHE A 328 5.92 -24.82 -3.92
CA PHE A 328 6.93 -23.84 -4.33
C PHE A 328 8.04 -23.69 -3.28
N SER A 329 7.76 -23.87 -2.00
CA SER A 329 8.75 -23.71 -0.92
C SER A 329 9.98 -24.63 -1.05
N LYS A 330 9.92 -25.67 -1.88
CA LYS A 330 11.05 -26.55 -2.20
C LYS A 330 12.23 -25.88 -2.90
N VAL A 331 12.06 -24.66 -3.41
CA VAL A 331 13.14 -23.93 -4.11
C VAL A 331 14.11 -23.22 -3.16
N TYR A 332 13.76 -23.11 -1.88
CA TYR A 332 14.56 -22.40 -0.87
C TYR A 332 15.49 -23.38 -0.14
N ASP A 333 16.59 -22.87 0.40
CA ASP A 333 17.49 -23.63 1.27
C ASP A 333 16.82 -23.93 2.62
N GLU A 334 16.05 -22.97 3.16
CA GLU A 334 15.30 -23.14 4.40
C GLU A 334 13.90 -22.50 4.29
N VAL A 335 12.96 -23.01 5.08
CA VAL A 335 11.64 -22.42 5.33
C VAL A 335 11.54 -22.08 6.80
N TRP A 336 11.27 -20.82 7.11
CA TRP A 336 11.20 -20.36 8.50
C TRP A 336 9.76 -20.24 8.95
N THR A 337 9.46 -20.82 10.11
CA THR A 337 8.13 -20.86 10.72
C THR A 337 8.13 -20.17 12.08
N ALA A 338 6.95 -19.74 12.53
CA ALA A 338 6.85 -19.07 13.82
C ALA A 338 7.11 -20.02 14.99
N GLY A 339 6.65 -21.26 14.88
CA GLY A 339 6.91 -22.31 15.85
C GLY A 339 6.62 -23.68 15.25
N ARG A 340 6.63 -24.70 16.10
CA ARG A 340 6.42 -26.10 15.73
C ARG A 340 5.14 -26.34 14.92
N ALA A 341 4.08 -25.57 15.14
CA ALA A 341 2.86 -25.68 14.36
C ALA A 341 3.09 -25.50 12.84
N GLY A 342 4.00 -24.59 12.46
CA GLY A 342 4.40 -24.42 11.06
C GLY A 342 5.09 -25.64 10.48
N ARG A 343 6.04 -26.21 11.24
CA ARG A 343 6.73 -27.46 10.89
C ARG A 343 5.74 -28.61 10.70
N ASP A 344 4.85 -28.83 11.67
CA ASP A 344 3.87 -29.90 11.63
C ASP A 344 2.91 -29.73 10.44
N ARG A 345 2.54 -28.49 10.05
CA ARG A 345 1.73 -28.26 8.85
C ARG A 345 2.43 -28.68 7.56
N TYR A 346 3.74 -28.43 7.42
CA TYR A 346 4.50 -28.91 6.26
C TYR A 346 4.60 -30.44 6.23
N ALA A 347 4.78 -31.08 7.39
CA ALA A 347 4.80 -32.52 7.50
C ALA A 347 3.46 -33.17 7.13
N ILE A 348 2.34 -32.61 7.63
CA ILE A 348 0.98 -33.08 7.32
C ILE A 348 0.65 -32.90 5.83
N ALA A 349 1.04 -31.77 5.25
CA ALA A 349 0.74 -31.46 3.86
C ALA A 349 1.57 -32.28 2.86
N ASP A 350 2.69 -32.88 3.30
CA ASP A 350 3.59 -33.73 2.52
C ASP A 350 3.93 -33.15 1.13
N VAL A 351 4.23 -31.85 1.09
CA VAL A 351 4.52 -31.14 -0.16
C VAL A 351 5.96 -31.33 -0.66
N GLY A 352 6.75 -32.13 0.06
CA GLY A 352 8.13 -32.51 -0.27
C GLY A 352 9.21 -31.52 0.18
N VAL A 353 8.91 -30.63 1.14
CA VAL A 353 9.93 -29.86 1.87
C VAL A 353 10.51 -30.77 2.96
N ARG A 354 11.84 -30.80 3.12
CA ARG A 354 12.48 -31.65 4.14
C ARG A 354 12.33 -31.02 5.51
N ASP A 355 12.10 -31.84 6.54
CA ASP A 355 11.97 -31.36 7.91
C ASP A 355 13.25 -30.65 8.43
N ASP A 356 14.43 -31.14 8.03
CA ASP A 356 15.73 -30.52 8.33
C ASP A 356 15.90 -29.13 7.71
N ASP A 357 15.13 -28.81 6.66
CA ASP A 357 15.14 -27.50 5.99
C ASP A 357 14.09 -26.55 6.61
N ILE A 358 13.33 -26.99 7.62
CA ILE A 358 12.39 -26.14 8.36
C ILE A 358 13.03 -25.66 9.66
N VAL A 359 13.03 -24.35 9.88
CA VAL A 359 13.60 -23.72 11.07
C VAL A 359 12.53 -22.90 11.79
N GLU A 360 12.41 -23.11 13.09
CA GLU A 360 11.49 -22.36 13.95
C GLU A 360 12.22 -21.12 14.46
N VAL A 361 11.73 -19.93 14.12
CA VAL A 361 12.43 -18.65 14.37
C VAL A 361 11.60 -17.65 15.18
N GLY A 362 10.45 -18.07 15.70
CA GLY A 362 9.52 -17.16 16.34
C GLY A 362 8.82 -16.23 15.35
N ARG A 363 8.12 -15.23 15.88
CA ARG A 363 7.37 -14.26 15.08
C ARG A 363 7.70 -12.83 15.50
N PRO A 364 8.83 -12.27 15.04
CA PRO A 364 9.32 -10.97 15.50
C PRO A 364 8.35 -9.80 15.24
N GLN A 365 7.40 -9.94 14.30
CA GLN A 365 6.37 -8.90 14.07
C GLN A 365 5.42 -8.71 15.25
N LEU A 366 5.36 -9.69 16.17
CA LEU A 366 4.51 -9.63 17.36
C LEU A 366 5.23 -8.99 18.56
N ALA A 367 6.49 -8.56 18.43
CA ALA A 367 7.25 -7.92 19.49
C ALA A 367 6.54 -6.72 20.17
N PRO A 368 5.73 -5.91 19.46
CA PRO A 368 4.97 -4.84 20.13
C PRO A 368 3.85 -5.32 21.07
N ILE A 369 3.46 -6.60 21.03
CA ILE A 369 2.41 -7.15 21.88
C ILE A 369 2.98 -7.48 23.26
N GLN A 370 2.40 -6.88 24.29
CA GLN A 370 2.84 -7.06 25.67
C GLN A 370 2.25 -8.33 26.29
N THR A 371 3.11 -9.10 26.96
CA THR A 371 2.71 -10.25 27.76
C THR A 371 1.85 -9.82 28.95
N TRP A 372 0.76 -10.53 29.18
CA TRP A 372 -0.20 -10.25 30.24
C TRP A 372 0.41 -10.46 31.62
N GLN A 373 0.18 -9.48 32.50
CA GLN A 373 0.60 -9.51 33.92
C GLN A 373 -0.60 -9.54 34.87
N GLY A 374 -1.79 -9.90 34.36
CA GLY A 374 -3.05 -9.77 35.09
C GLY A 374 -3.66 -8.37 34.99
N VAL A 375 -4.87 -8.23 35.55
CA VAL A 375 -5.54 -6.93 35.67
C VAL A 375 -5.02 -6.22 36.93
N PRO A 376 -4.46 -4.99 36.83
CA PRO A 376 -4.09 -4.19 38.00
C PRO A 376 -5.24 -4.04 38.99
N GLU A 377 -4.91 -4.08 40.28
CA GLU A 377 -5.89 -3.98 41.37
C GLU A 377 -6.75 -2.69 41.24
N GLY A 378 -8.07 -2.84 41.40
CA GLY A 378 -9.03 -1.73 41.29
C GLY A 378 -9.32 -1.26 39.86
N ARG A 379 -8.66 -1.80 38.83
CA ARG A 379 -8.97 -1.46 37.42
C ARG A 379 -10.10 -2.33 36.88
N ILE A 380 -11.04 -1.69 36.20
CA ILE A 380 -12.07 -2.39 35.41
C ILE A 380 -11.40 -3.11 34.22
N PRO A 381 -11.55 -4.45 34.08
CA PRO A 381 -10.98 -5.18 32.96
C PRO A 381 -11.53 -4.70 31.62
N THR A 382 -10.70 -4.73 30.58
CA THR A 382 -11.07 -4.32 29.22
C THR A 382 -11.19 -5.53 28.31
N VAL A 383 -12.35 -5.70 27.66
CA VAL A 383 -12.60 -6.73 26.65
C VAL A 383 -12.62 -6.09 25.27
N LEU A 384 -11.73 -6.55 24.39
CA LEU A 384 -11.72 -6.19 22.97
C LEU A 384 -12.65 -7.11 22.18
N TYR A 385 -13.65 -6.56 21.51
CA TYR A 385 -14.38 -7.27 20.47
C TYR A 385 -13.83 -6.88 19.10
N ALA A 386 -13.14 -7.81 18.44
CA ALA A 386 -12.46 -7.60 17.16
C ALA A 386 -12.89 -8.66 16.12
N PRO A 387 -14.07 -8.50 15.50
CA PRO A 387 -14.59 -9.45 14.51
C PRO A 387 -13.95 -9.28 13.12
N THR A 388 -13.99 -10.35 12.33
CA THR A 388 -13.54 -10.35 10.93
C THR A 388 -14.54 -9.73 9.97
N TRP A 389 -14.06 -9.51 8.76
CA TRP A 389 -14.85 -9.07 7.62
C TRP A 389 -15.75 -10.18 7.08
N GLU A 390 -16.94 -9.85 6.59
CA GLU A 390 -17.90 -10.81 6.05
C GLU A 390 -17.41 -11.66 4.87
N GLY A 391 -16.27 -11.30 4.25
CA GLY A 391 -15.71 -12.04 3.12
C GLY A 391 -16.51 -11.85 1.82
N TRP A 392 -16.10 -12.59 0.78
CA TRP A 392 -16.73 -12.52 -0.55
C TRP A 392 -17.68 -13.71 -0.84
N ASP A 393 -17.56 -14.80 -0.09
CA ASP A 393 -18.24 -16.08 -0.39
C ASP A 393 -19.58 -16.27 0.32
N GLY A 394 -19.96 -15.33 1.19
CA GLY A 394 -21.23 -15.37 1.92
C GLY A 394 -21.29 -16.43 3.03
N ASN A 395 -20.17 -17.02 3.42
CA ASN A 395 -20.15 -18.00 4.51
C ASN A 395 -20.46 -17.30 5.85
N PRO A 396 -21.50 -17.73 6.60
CA PRO A 396 -21.85 -17.14 7.89
C PRO A 396 -20.74 -17.29 8.95
N GLY A 397 -19.82 -18.26 8.80
CA GLY A 397 -18.66 -18.43 9.66
C GLY A 397 -17.56 -17.37 9.46
N ASN A 398 -17.67 -16.51 8.44
CA ASN A 398 -16.65 -15.50 8.17
C ASN A 398 -16.66 -14.31 9.13
N THR A 399 -17.74 -14.08 9.86
CA THR A 399 -17.82 -12.95 10.81
C THR A 399 -18.86 -13.23 11.88
N SER A 400 -18.52 -12.95 13.14
CA SER A 400 -19.47 -13.04 14.25
C SER A 400 -20.47 -11.88 14.28
N ILE A 401 -20.23 -10.79 13.53
CA ILE A 401 -21.04 -9.56 13.57
C ILE A 401 -22.53 -9.84 13.35
N VAL A 402 -22.85 -10.67 12.35
CA VAL A 402 -24.23 -10.87 11.90
C VAL A 402 -25.02 -11.71 12.89
N LEU A 403 -24.46 -12.84 13.33
CA LEU A 403 -25.20 -13.83 14.11
C LEU A 403 -25.02 -13.70 15.62
N ALA A 404 -23.86 -13.22 16.09
CA ALA A 404 -23.51 -13.20 17.51
C ALA A 404 -23.18 -11.80 18.05
N GLY A 405 -22.79 -10.85 17.19
CA GLY A 405 -22.15 -9.60 17.61
C GLY A 405 -22.97 -8.75 18.57
N GLU A 406 -24.28 -8.62 18.31
CA GLU A 406 -25.18 -7.90 19.22
C GLU A 406 -25.33 -8.60 20.58
N ASN A 407 -25.37 -9.93 20.60
CA ASN A 407 -25.47 -10.72 21.83
C ASN A 407 -24.19 -10.61 22.67
N ILE A 408 -23.02 -10.70 22.02
CA ILE A 408 -21.71 -10.50 22.64
C ILE A 408 -21.66 -9.13 23.32
N VAL A 409 -21.92 -8.07 22.54
CA VAL A 409 -21.81 -6.70 23.05
C VAL A 409 -22.83 -6.44 24.15
N ARG A 410 -24.08 -6.89 24.00
CA ARG A 410 -25.12 -6.73 25.03
C ARG A 410 -24.69 -7.35 26.36
N LYS A 411 -24.19 -8.59 26.33
CA LYS A 411 -23.73 -9.26 27.57
C LYS A 411 -22.50 -8.59 28.17
N LEU A 412 -21.56 -8.13 27.36
CA LEU A 412 -20.36 -7.44 27.84
C LEU A 412 -20.69 -6.10 28.51
N VAL A 413 -21.54 -5.26 27.90
CA VAL A 413 -21.84 -3.93 28.44
C VAL A 413 -22.72 -3.99 29.70
N THR A 414 -23.50 -5.05 29.88
CA THR A 414 -24.33 -5.29 31.08
C THR A 414 -23.67 -6.22 32.10
N ALA A 415 -22.40 -6.59 31.92
CA ALA A 415 -21.72 -7.50 32.83
C ALA A 415 -21.60 -6.91 34.24
N ASP A 416 -21.78 -7.76 35.26
CA ASP A 416 -21.56 -7.43 36.66
C ASP A 416 -20.71 -8.56 37.28
N PRO A 417 -19.55 -8.28 37.92
CA PRO A 417 -18.83 -7.00 37.97
C PRO A 417 -18.55 -6.34 36.60
N PRO A 418 -18.44 -5.00 36.52
CA PRO A 418 -18.34 -4.29 35.24
C PRO A 418 -17.05 -4.60 34.48
N VAL A 419 -17.15 -4.61 33.15
CA VAL A 419 -16.01 -4.58 32.21
C VAL A 419 -16.11 -3.39 31.28
N ARG A 420 -14.98 -2.96 30.71
CA ARG A 420 -14.90 -2.02 29.59
C ARG A 420 -14.94 -2.79 28.28
N VAL A 421 -15.58 -2.22 27.26
CA VAL A 421 -15.70 -2.83 25.92
C VAL A 421 -15.04 -1.93 24.91
N LEU A 422 -14.09 -2.48 24.16
CA LEU A 422 -13.54 -1.87 22.96
C LEU A 422 -14.07 -2.64 21.76
N TYR A 423 -14.82 -2.00 20.89
CA TYR A 423 -15.28 -2.61 19.64
C TYR A 423 -14.42 -2.09 18.48
N LYS A 424 -13.60 -2.96 17.88
CA LYS A 424 -12.76 -2.63 16.72
C LYS A 424 -13.23 -3.44 15.49
N PRO A 425 -14.17 -2.93 14.69
CA PRO A 425 -14.61 -3.61 13.47
C PRO A 425 -13.49 -3.69 12.43
N HIS A 426 -13.60 -4.66 11.51
CA HIS A 426 -12.75 -4.67 10.33
C HIS A 426 -13.03 -3.43 9.45
N PRO A 427 -12.02 -2.78 8.84
CA PRO A 427 -12.24 -1.57 8.01
C PRO A 427 -13.17 -1.76 6.82
N PHE A 428 -13.36 -3.01 6.38
CA PHE A 428 -14.23 -3.36 5.25
C PHE A 428 -15.61 -3.89 5.68
N THR A 429 -15.92 -3.94 6.97
CA THR A 429 -17.23 -4.41 7.45
C THR A 429 -18.37 -3.66 6.76
N GLY A 430 -19.28 -4.41 6.14
CA GLY A 430 -20.45 -3.89 5.43
C GLY A 430 -20.19 -3.45 3.99
N THR A 431 -18.97 -3.64 3.46
CA THR A 431 -18.65 -3.31 2.05
C THR A 431 -19.25 -4.31 1.05
N VAL A 432 -19.51 -5.55 1.48
CA VAL A 432 -20.11 -6.60 0.64
C VAL A 432 -21.49 -6.96 1.15
N SER A 433 -21.66 -7.13 2.46
CA SER A 433 -22.95 -7.50 3.05
C SER A 433 -23.64 -6.30 3.68
N LYS A 434 -24.80 -5.92 3.13
CA LYS A 434 -25.67 -4.88 3.73
C LYS A 434 -26.13 -5.27 5.14
N GLU A 435 -26.34 -6.57 5.37
CA GLU A 435 -26.72 -7.10 6.67
C GLU A 435 -25.60 -6.91 7.70
N ALA A 436 -24.35 -7.22 7.32
CA ALA A 436 -23.18 -6.96 8.16
C ALA A 436 -23.01 -5.46 8.45
N GLY A 437 -23.24 -4.60 7.46
CA GLY A 437 -23.23 -3.15 7.64
C GLY A 437 -24.30 -2.66 8.63
N ALA A 438 -25.52 -3.20 8.54
CA ALA A 438 -26.61 -2.87 9.47
C ALA A 438 -26.34 -3.40 10.89
N ALA A 439 -25.81 -4.62 11.03
CA ALA A 439 -25.42 -5.20 12.32
C ALA A 439 -24.28 -4.40 12.97
N HIS A 440 -23.28 -4.00 12.19
CA HIS A 440 -22.20 -3.11 12.64
C HIS A 440 -22.75 -1.80 13.22
N GLN A 441 -23.70 -1.15 12.54
CA GLN A 441 -24.34 0.08 13.03
C GLN A 441 -25.09 -0.14 14.34
N ARG A 442 -25.81 -1.26 14.48
CA ARG A 442 -26.51 -1.61 15.72
C ARG A 442 -25.54 -1.87 16.88
N ILE A 443 -24.44 -2.58 16.63
CA ILE A 443 -23.38 -2.80 17.61
C ILE A 443 -22.73 -1.48 18.04
N THR A 444 -22.39 -0.62 17.09
CA THR A 444 -21.85 0.73 17.38
C THR A 444 -22.80 1.51 18.29
N ALA A 445 -24.10 1.54 17.95
CA ALA A 445 -25.11 2.21 18.77
C ALA A 445 -25.24 1.61 20.18
N LEU A 446 -25.11 0.29 20.34
CA LEU A 446 -25.12 -0.36 21.66
C LEU A 446 -23.92 0.07 22.51
N VAL A 447 -22.72 0.09 21.94
CA VAL A 447 -21.49 0.49 22.63
C VAL A 447 -21.55 1.97 23.04
N GLU A 448 -21.95 2.86 22.13
CA GLU A 448 -22.06 4.29 22.38
C GLU A 448 -23.14 4.61 23.42
N ARG A 449 -24.29 3.93 23.35
CA ARG A 449 -25.34 4.06 24.37
C ARG A 449 -24.85 3.62 25.74
N ALA A 450 -24.20 2.47 25.84
CA ALA A 450 -23.65 1.98 27.10
C ALA A 450 -22.57 2.92 27.66
N ALA A 451 -21.74 3.52 26.79
CA ALA A 451 -20.77 4.53 27.20
C ALA A 451 -21.46 5.76 27.83
N ALA A 452 -22.53 6.26 27.21
CA ALA A 452 -23.31 7.40 27.72
C ALA A 452 -24.01 7.08 29.04
N GLU A 453 -24.63 5.90 29.16
CA GLU A 453 -25.26 5.43 30.41
C GLU A 453 -24.22 5.30 31.54
N ARG A 454 -23.03 4.76 31.24
CA ARG A 454 -21.93 4.65 32.20
C ARG A 454 -21.38 6.00 32.64
N ALA A 455 -21.30 6.98 31.74
CA ALA A 455 -20.86 8.33 32.07
C ALA A 455 -21.84 9.08 33.00
N ALA A 456 -23.12 8.69 33.00
CA ALA A 456 -24.14 9.24 33.89
C ALA A 456 -24.24 8.51 35.24
N ASP A 457 -23.58 7.35 35.40
CA ASP A 457 -23.63 6.52 36.60
C ASP A 457 -22.57 6.98 37.63
N PRO A 458 -22.97 7.41 38.85
CA PRO A 458 -22.06 7.90 39.88
C PRO A 458 -20.98 6.91 40.33
N ARG A 459 -21.16 5.61 40.06
CA ARG A 459 -20.15 4.57 40.37
C ARG A 459 -18.88 4.72 39.54
N PHE A 460 -18.95 5.40 38.40
CA PHE A 460 -17.84 5.56 37.47
C PHE A 460 -17.37 7.01 37.46
N THR A 461 -16.32 7.29 38.23
CA THR A 461 -15.75 8.63 38.33
C THR A 461 -14.63 8.85 37.31
N ALA A 462 -14.57 10.07 36.79
CA ALA A 462 -13.63 10.49 35.77
C ALA A 462 -12.78 11.66 36.28
N ASP A 463 -11.46 11.58 36.12
CA ASP A 463 -10.58 12.73 36.31
C ASP A 463 -10.64 13.63 35.06
N THR A 464 -11.54 14.62 35.09
CA THR A 464 -11.77 15.54 33.98
C THR A 464 -10.57 16.45 33.70
N ALA A 465 -9.77 16.76 34.72
CA ALA A 465 -8.57 17.57 34.57
C ALA A 465 -7.48 16.77 33.83
N ALA A 466 -7.21 15.53 34.24
CA ALA A 466 -6.27 14.65 33.56
C ALA A 466 -6.68 14.40 32.10
N GLN A 467 -7.97 14.17 31.83
CA GLN A 467 -8.46 13.96 30.45
C GLN A 467 -8.31 15.22 29.59
N THR A 468 -8.55 16.40 30.16
CA THR A 468 -8.37 17.66 29.43
C THR A 468 -6.90 17.88 29.08
N ALA A 469 -5.98 17.58 30.01
CA ALA A 469 -4.55 17.62 29.76
C ALA A 469 -4.13 16.62 28.66
N ALA A 470 -4.62 15.37 28.73
CA ALA A 470 -4.32 14.35 27.72
C ALA A 470 -4.87 14.71 26.32
N LYS A 471 -6.06 15.33 26.23
CA LYS A 471 -6.60 15.84 24.95
C LYS A 471 -5.75 16.96 24.36
N ALA A 472 -5.24 17.86 25.22
CA ALA A 472 -4.35 18.93 24.77
C ALA A 472 -3.00 18.37 24.30
N GLU A 473 -2.46 17.37 24.99
CA GLU A 473 -1.27 16.63 24.57
C GLU A 473 -1.47 15.93 23.22
N LEU A 474 -2.59 15.21 23.06
CA LEU A 474 -2.95 14.52 21.82
C LEU A 474 -2.99 15.50 20.64
N ALA A 475 -3.68 16.64 20.79
CA ALA A 475 -3.77 17.67 19.76
C ALA A 475 -2.40 18.26 19.39
N ARG A 476 -1.51 18.46 20.38
CA ARG A 476 -0.13 18.92 20.16
C ARG A 476 0.67 17.90 19.34
N VAL A 477 0.57 16.62 19.69
CA VAL A 477 1.28 15.53 19.00
C VAL A 477 0.76 15.38 17.57
N GLU A 478 -0.56 15.43 17.37
CA GLU A 478 -1.19 15.39 16.04
C GLU A 478 -0.74 16.56 15.16
N ALA A 479 -0.69 17.77 15.70
CA ALA A 479 -0.21 18.94 14.98
C ALA A 479 1.26 18.78 14.53
N ARG A 480 2.11 18.22 15.40
CA ARG A 480 3.52 17.95 15.06
C ARG A 480 3.66 16.84 14.02
N LEU A 481 2.93 15.74 14.16
CA LEU A 481 2.88 14.67 13.16
C LEU A 481 2.39 15.16 11.79
N ALA A 482 1.39 16.06 11.78
CA ALA A 482 0.89 16.68 10.56
C ALA A 482 1.95 17.59 9.90
N GLU A 483 2.70 18.37 10.67
CA GLU A 483 3.82 19.18 10.17
C GLU A 483 4.92 18.30 9.56
N LEU A 484 5.29 17.23 10.27
CA LEU A 484 6.27 16.25 9.83
C LEU A 484 5.78 15.43 8.63
N SER A 485 4.48 15.28 8.41
CA SER A 485 3.94 14.57 7.24
C SER A 485 3.79 15.51 6.03
N GLY A 486 3.37 16.76 6.25
CA GLY A 486 3.07 17.75 5.20
C GLY A 486 4.27 18.25 4.41
N LYS A 487 5.48 18.19 4.99
CA LYS A 487 6.74 18.57 4.30
C LYS A 487 7.38 17.43 3.49
N GLY A 488 6.91 16.18 3.61
CA GLY A 488 7.59 14.98 3.12
C GLY A 488 7.04 14.32 1.85
N GLY A 489 5.87 14.73 1.37
CA GLY A 489 5.31 14.18 0.12
C GLY A 489 6.08 14.71 -1.08
N SER A 490 7.06 13.95 -1.59
CA SER A 490 7.86 14.32 -2.76
C SER A 490 6.96 14.85 -3.85
N SER A 491 6.99 16.17 -4.06
CA SER A 491 6.21 16.81 -5.11
C SER A 491 6.82 16.54 -6.50
N GLY A 492 7.78 15.62 -6.58
CA GLY A 492 8.47 15.25 -7.79
C GLY A 492 7.94 14.00 -8.48
N ASP A 493 8.58 13.65 -9.59
CA ASP A 493 8.43 12.34 -10.24
C ASP A 493 9.37 11.28 -9.65
N GLU A 494 9.33 10.05 -10.17
CA GLU A 494 10.14 8.93 -9.66
C GLU A 494 11.64 9.24 -9.60
N ALA A 495 12.18 9.97 -10.58
CA ALA A 495 13.59 10.30 -10.61
C ALA A 495 13.96 11.29 -9.48
N GLU A 496 13.12 12.29 -9.22
CA GLU A 496 13.30 13.18 -8.06
C GLU A 496 13.11 12.45 -6.74
N ALA A 497 12.09 11.59 -6.64
CA ALA A 497 11.88 10.77 -5.44
C ALA A 497 13.07 9.83 -5.15
N THR A 498 13.73 9.33 -6.19
CA THR A 498 14.96 8.52 -6.10
C THR A 498 16.15 9.36 -5.62
N ARG A 499 16.28 10.59 -6.11
CA ARG A 499 17.35 11.54 -5.71
C ARG A 499 17.18 12.02 -4.27
N ASP A 500 15.96 12.42 -3.93
CA ASP A 500 15.61 13.07 -2.65
C ASP A 500 15.14 12.04 -1.61
N GLY A 501 15.24 10.75 -1.93
CA GLY A 501 14.71 9.64 -1.14
C GLY A 501 15.52 9.31 0.11
N LEU A 502 16.50 10.12 0.48
CA LEU A 502 17.22 9.97 1.75
C LEU A 502 16.32 10.38 2.90
N LEU A 503 16.03 9.43 3.78
CA LEU A 503 15.35 9.70 5.03
C LEU A 503 16.29 10.41 6.01
N ASP A 504 15.75 11.40 6.70
CA ASP A 504 16.38 12.03 7.86
C ASP A 504 16.14 11.14 9.10
N PRO A 505 17.19 10.52 9.67
CA PRO A 505 17.05 9.63 10.82
C PRO A 505 16.41 10.30 12.03
N ALA A 506 16.81 11.55 12.33
CA ALA A 506 16.28 12.30 13.47
C ALA A 506 14.77 12.55 13.31
N ARG A 507 14.33 12.85 12.08
CA ARG A 507 12.90 13.00 11.77
C ARG A 507 12.15 11.68 11.90
N HIS A 508 12.73 10.57 11.48
CA HIS A 508 12.10 9.25 11.59
C HIS A 508 11.94 8.82 13.05
N GLU A 509 13.00 8.96 13.85
CA GLU A 509 12.97 8.73 15.29
C GLU A 509 11.95 9.63 15.99
N GLU A 510 11.88 10.91 15.60
CA GLU A 510 10.86 11.83 16.13
C GLU A 510 9.45 11.36 15.79
N VAL A 511 9.18 10.92 14.56
CA VAL A 511 7.86 10.38 14.17
C VAL A 511 7.53 9.10 14.94
N ALA A 512 8.49 8.20 15.14
CA ALA A 512 8.30 6.97 15.92
C ALA A 512 7.95 7.30 17.38
N ARG A 513 8.71 8.20 18.02
CA ARG A 513 8.44 8.67 19.38
C ARG A 513 7.08 9.34 19.49
N LEU A 514 6.75 10.25 18.57
CA LEU A 514 5.46 10.95 18.56
C LEU A 514 4.28 10.00 18.36
N ARG A 515 4.43 8.90 17.60
CA ARG A 515 3.38 7.88 17.49
C ARG A 515 3.16 7.13 18.80
N ALA A 516 4.23 6.83 19.55
CA ALA A 516 4.12 6.25 20.88
C ALA A 516 3.45 7.24 21.86
N GLU A 517 3.87 8.51 21.86
CA GLU A 517 3.23 9.60 22.62
C GLU A 517 1.75 9.77 22.24
N TRP A 518 1.42 9.70 20.94
CA TRP A 518 0.04 9.77 20.44
C TRP A 518 -0.81 8.65 21.00
N ASN A 519 -0.31 7.40 20.97
CA ASN A 519 -1.06 6.24 21.45
C ASN A 519 -1.33 6.34 22.97
N ASP A 520 -0.32 6.71 23.75
CA ASP A 520 -0.45 6.93 25.20
C ASP A 520 -1.44 8.06 25.53
N ALA A 521 -1.28 9.23 24.89
CA ALA A 521 -2.20 10.35 25.04
C ALA A 521 -3.63 10.01 24.60
N TYR A 522 -3.79 9.23 23.52
CA TYR A 522 -5.09 8.77 23.04
C TYR A 522 -5.81 7.98 24.14
N TRP A 523 -5.18 6.96 24.73
CA TRP A 523 -5.82 6.14 25.76
C TRP A 523 -6.10 6.89 27.06
N ARG A 524 -5.33 7.94 27.39
CA ARG A 524 -5.60 8.84 28.52
C ARG A 524 -6.66 9.91 28.26
N SER A 525 -7.02 10.17 27.00
CA SER A 525 -7.94 11.25 26.63
C SER A 525 -9.41 11.01 27.04
N PHE A 526 -9.69 9.87 27.67
CA PHE A 526 -11.00 9.45 28.15
C PHE A 526 -10.87 8.54 29.37
N PRO A 527 -11.95 8.36 30.18
CA PRO A 527 -11.92 7.49 31.33
C PRO A 527 -11.56 6.04 30.97
N ALA A 528 -10.73 5.40 31.81
CA ALA A 528 -10.27 4.03 31.61
C ALA A 528 -11.37 2.96 31.67
N HIS A 529 -12.59 3.33 32.07
CA HIS A 529 -13.78 2.49 32.11
C HIS A 529 -14.76 2.75 30.94
N GLU A 530 -14.50 3.74 30.08
CA GLU A 530 -15.41 4.15 29.00
C GLU A 530 -15.43 3.12 27.87
N HIS A 531 -16.63 2.62 27.51
CA HIS A 531 -16.80 1.79 26.33
C HIS A 531 -16.53 2.59 25.06
N ARG A 532 -15.85 2.01 24.05
CA ARG A 532 -15.52 2.73 22.82
C ARG A 532 -15.60 1.89 21.56
N VAL A 533 -16.02 2.54 20.48
CA VAL A 533 -15.88 2.04 19.11
C VAL A 533 -14.61 2.63 18.52
N ILE A 534 -13.68 1.76 18.12
CA ILE A 534 -12.37 2.12 17.59
C ILE A 534 -12.43 2.01 16.07
N THR A 535 -12.53 3.15 15.38
CA THR A 535 -12.54 3.24 13.92
C THR A 535 -11.27 3.94 13.41
N GLY A 536 -10.96 3.75 12.13
CA GLY A 536 -9.78 4.34 11.50
C GLY A 536 -8.52 3.48 11.59
N ALA A 537 -7.40 4.04 11.13
CA ALA A 537 -6.10 3.37 11.07
C ALA A 537 -5.37 3.36 12.42
N GLU A 538 -5.64 4.33 13.29
CA GLU A 538 -5.06 4.45 14.63
C GLU A 538 -6.18 4.59 15.68
N PRO A 539 -6.02 4.03 16.89
CA PRO A 539 -4.92 3.17 17.34
C PRO A 539 -4.87 1.85 16.55
N ARG A 540 -3.67 1.29 16.40
CA ARG A 540 -3.47 0.04 15.66
C ARG A 540 -4.10 -1.12 16.42
N LEU A 541 -4.25 -2.26 15.74
CA LEU A 541 -4.81 -3.46 16.37
C LEU A 541 -3.99 -3.92 17.60
N TYR A 542 -2.66 -3.92 17.51
CA TYR A 542 -1.79 -4.33 18.62
C TYR A 542 -1.82 -3.32 19.79
N ASP A 543 -2.03 -2.03 19.51
CA ASP A 543 -2.27 -1.04 20.56
C ASP A 543 -3.55 -1.37 21.35
N CYS A 544 -4.61 -1.80 20.64
CA CYS A 544 -5.83 -2.29 21.27
C CYS A 544 -5.60 -3.58 22.06
N PHE A 545 -4.73 -4.49 21.59
CA PHE A 545 -4.37 -5.68 22.34
C PHE A 545 -3.70 -5.32 23.67
N ASN A 546 -2.78 -4.36 23.65
CA ASN A 546 -2.00 -3.99 24.82
C ASN A 546 -2.86 -3.38 25.93
N VAL A 547 -3.88 -2.59 25.60
CA VAL A 547 -4.81 -2.01 26.59
C VAL A 547 -5.96 -2.93 27.01
N SER A 548 -6.10 -4.08 26.37
CA SER A 548 -7.16 -5.05 26.68
C SER A 548 -6.66 -6.17 27.59
N ASP A 549 -7.56 -6.79 28.33
CA ASP A 549 -7.32 -7.91 29.24
C ASP A 549 -7.86 -9.23 28.71
N ALA A 550 -8.83 -9.15 27.79
CA ALA A 550 -9.31 -10.27 27.00
C ALA A 550 -9.77 -9.82 25.62
N MET A 551 -9.97 -10.80 24.74
CA MET A 551 -10.55 -10.59 23.42
C MET A 551 -11.71 -11.55 23.14
N VAL A 552 -12.73 -11.05 22.46
CA VAL A 552 -13.72 -11.84 21.75
C VAL A 552 -13.54 -11.62 20.24
N SER A 553 -13.52 -12.70 19.48
CA SER A 553 -13.39 -12.67 18.02
C SER A 553 -14.13 -13.87 17.39
N ASP A 554 -13.81 -14.13 16.13
CA ASP A 554 -14.25 -15.21 15.25
C ASP A 554 -13.01 -15.87 14.62
N ILE A 555 -13.16 -16.71 13.59
CA ILE A 555 -12.04 -17.39 12.94
C ILE A 555 -11.16 -16.35 12.23
N SER A 556 -10.06 -15.95 12.87
CA SER A 556 -9.23 -14.83 12.42
C SER A 556 -7.75 -15.05 12.67
N SER A 557 -6.90 -14.55 11.76
CA SER A 557 -5.45 -14.42 12.05
C SER A 557 -5.17 -13.45 13.19
N VAL A 558 -6.11 -12.54 13.49
CA VAL A 558 -6.09 -11.67 14.68
C VAL A 558 -6.01 -12.48 15.97
N VAL A 559 -6.69 -13.64 16.03
CA VAL A 559 -6.64 -14.55 17.18
C VAL A 559 -5.23 -15.13 17.36
N SER A 560 -4.62 -15.57 16.26
CA SER A 560 -3.24 -16.09 16.28
C SER A 560 -2.23 -15.05 16.78
N ASP A 561 -2.41 -13.77 16.44
CA ASP A 561 -1.57 -12.68 16.95
C ASP A 561 -1.84 -12.40 18.43
N PHE A 562 -3.11 -12.39 18.86
CA PHE A 562 -3.50 -12.10 20.24
C PHE A 562 -2.96 -13.15 21.23
N ILE A 563 -2.80 -14.40 20.82
CA ILE A 563 -2.20 -15.48 21.63
C ILE A 563 -0.81 -15.10 22.14
N ALA A 564 -0.04 -14.26 21.44
CA ALA A 564 1.27 -13.79 21.90
C ALA A 564 1.20 -13.08 23.26
N SER A 565 0.08 -12.43 23.56
CA SER A 565 -0.14 -11.73 24.83
C SER A 565 -0.35 -12.68 26.02
N GLY A 566 -0.74 -13.94 25.79
CA GLY A 566 -1.12 -14.89 26.85
C GLY A 566 -2.49 -14.63 27.51
N LYS A 567 -3.19 -13.56 27.08
CA LYS A 567 -4.48 -13.13 27.64
C LYS A 567 -5.60 -14.14 27.34
N PRO A 568 -6.62 -14.29 28.22
CA PRO A 568 -7.81 -15.06 27.92
C PRO A 568 -8.53 -14.53 26.67
N TYR A 569 -9.09 -15.43 25.86
CA TYR A 569 -9.84 -15.06 24.68
C TYR A 569 -10.96 -16.04 24.37
N ALA A 570 -11.98 -15.53 23.67
CA ALA A 570 -13.11 -16.31 23.21
C ALA A 570 -13.30 -16.18 21.70
N VAL A 571 -13.76 -17.25 21.07
CA VAL A 571 -14.01 -17.31 19.63
C VAL A 571 -15.42 -17.81 19.37
N THR A 572 -16.14 -17.13 18.49
CA THR A 572 -17.52 -17.49 18.16
C THR A 572 -17.57 -18.58 17.09
N ASP A 573 -18.27 -19.67 17.37
CA ASP A 573 -18.65 -20.67 16.37
C ASP A 573 -19.97 -20.26 15.69
N SER A 574 -19.88 -19.29 14.78
CA SER A 574 -21.06 -18.77 14.08
C SER A 574 -21.69 -19.74 13.09
N ALA A 575 -20.95 -20.77 12.67
CA ALA A 575 -21.43 -21.83 11.80
C ALA A 575 -22.09 -22.99 12.57
N GLU A 576 -22.09 -22.96 13.91
CA GLU A 576 -22.67 -23.97 14.78
C GLU A 576 -22.13 -25.39 14.49
N LEU A 577 -20.83 -25.49 14.23
CA LEU A 577 -20.14 -26.77 14.01
C LEU A 577 -20.11 -27.64 15.27
N GLY A 578 -20.16 -27.01 16.44
CA GLY A 578 -19.99 -27.66 17.74
C GLY A 578 -18.54 -27.59 18.22
N VAL A 579 -18.35 -27.51 19.54
CA VAL A 579 -17.05 -27.19 20.18
C VAL A 579 -15.90 -28.09 19.72
N GLU A 580 -16.10 -29.42 19.73
CA GLU A 580 -15.07 -30.39 19.37
C GLU A 580 -14.68 -30.31 17.89
N GLU A 581 -15.69 -30.16 17.02
CA GLU A 581 -15.48 -29.98 15.58
C GLU A 581 -14.73 -28.68 15.30
N PHE A 582 -15.18 -27.60 15.93
CA PHE A 582 -14.64 -26.26 15.76
C PHE A 582 -13.16 -26.18 16.19
N LYS A 583 -12.81 -26.80 17.33
CA LYS A 583 -11.42 -26.92 17.81
C LYS A 583 -10.56 -27.81 16.91
N ARG A 584 -11.13 -28.87 16.32
CA ARG A 584 -10.39 -29.74 15.40
C ARG A 584 -10.03 -29.01 14.11
N GLN A 585 -10.95 -28.21 13.57
CA GLN A 585 -10.74 -27.48 12.32
C GLN A 585 -9.83 -26.25 12.48
N ASN A 586 -9.70 -25.67 13.69
CA ASN A 586 -9.00 -24.41 13.91
C ASN A 586 -7.97 -24.51 15.05
N THR A 587 -6.68 -24.50 14.73
CA THR A 587 -5.62 -24.67 15.74
C THR A 587 -5.63 -23.55 16.78
N ALA A 588 -5.82 -22.31 16.33
CA ALA A 588 -5.81 -21.13 17.20
C ALA A 588 -6.98 -21.07 18.19
N VAL A 589 -8.02 -21.92 18.08
CA VAL A 589 -9.18 -21.91 18.99
C VAL A 589 -9.12 -23.00 20.06
N ARG A 590 -8.09 -23.88 20.03
CA ARG A 590 -7.97 -25.01 20.96
C ARG A 590 -7.99 -24.59 22.44
N ALA A 591 -7.39 -23.43 22.74
CA ALA A 591 -7.31 -22.84 24.07
C ALA A 591 -8.22 -21.61 24.25
N ALA A 592 -9.30 -21.51 23.46
CA ALA A 592 -10.29 -20.44 23.54
C ALA A 592 -11.58 -20.91 24.23
N THR A 593 -12.30 -19.97 24.87
CA THR A 593 -13.71 -20.18 25.20
C THR A 593 -14.53 -20.11 23.89
N ILE A 594 -15.27 -21.18 23.57
CA ILE A 594 -16.05 -21.25 22.32
C ILE A 594 -17.46 -20.73 22.56
N LEU A 595 -17.82 -19.62 21.91
CA LEU A 595 -19.12 -18.99 22.07
C LEU A 595 -20.11 -19.46 21.00
N SER A 596 -21.33 -19.77 21.41
CA SER A 596 -22.48 -19.89 20.51
C SER A 596 -22.92 -18.53 19.97
N ASN A 597 -23.84 -18.52 18.99
CA ASN A 597 -24.48 -17.30 18.50
C ASN A 597 -25.25 -16.50 19.58
N ARG A 598 -25.55 -17.13 20.73
CA ARG A 598 -26.12 -16.46 21.92
C ARG A 598 -25.06 -15.86 22.85
N ALA A 599 -23.79 -15.89 22.46
CA ALA A 599 -22.64 -15.52 23.30
C ALA A 599 -22.59 -16.33 24.61
N GLU A 600 -22.82 -17.64 24.53
CA GLU A 600 -22.70 -18.56 25.67
C GLU A 600 -21.57 -19.55 25.38
N PRO A 601 -20.64 -19.78 26.33
CA PRO A 601 -20.61 -19.29 27.72
C PRO A 601 -19.66 -18.08 27.93
N LEU A 602 -20.09 -16.85 27.60
CA LEU A 602 -19.23 -15.66 27.78
C LEU A 602 -18.80 -15.41 29.23
N GLY A 603 -19.55 -15.88 30.22
CA GLY A 603 -19.21 -15.75 31.64
C GLY A 603 -17.86 -16.38 31.98
N GLU A 604 -17.54 -17.52 31.39
CA GLU A 604 -16.26 -18.22 31.63
C GLU A 604 -15.05 -17.37 31.23
N LEU A 605 -15.15 -16.62 30.12
CA LEU A 605 -14.12 -15.66 29.73
C LEU A 605 -13.97 -14.56 30.78
N LEU A 606 -15.08 -14.02 31.28
CA LEU A 606 -15.05 -12.93 32.24
C LEU A 606 -14.48 -13.37 33.59
N ASP A 607 -14.78 -14.59 34.01
CA ASP A 607 -14.26 -15.15 35.25
C ASP A 607 -12.74 -15.36 35.15
N ALA A 608 -12.26 -15.93 34.04
CA ALA A 608 -10.82 -16.08 33.76
C ALA A 608 -10.04 -14.75 33.74
N VAL A 609 -10.68 -13.68 33.27
CA VAL A 609 -10.07 -12.33 33.21
C VAL A 609 -9.99 -11.67 34.57
N ARG A 610 -11.02 -11.87 35.40
CA ARG A 610 -11.12 -11.26 36.74
C ARG A 610 -10.22 -11.96 37.74
N ASP A 611 -10.12 -13.28 37.62
CA ASP A 611 -9.30 -14.11 38.48
C ASP A 611 -8.49 -15.11 37.63
N PRO A 612 -7.19 -14.85 37.41
CA PRO A 612 -6.33 -15.77 36.68
C PRO A 612 -6.28 -17.19 37.27
N SER A 613 -6.58 -17.37 38.56
CA SER A 613 -6.64 -18.70 39.19
C SER A 613 -7.90 -19.48 38.84
N ALA A 614 -8.95 -18.79 38.37
CA ALA A 614 -10.20 -19.37 37.91
C ALA A 614 -10.18 -19.72 36.41
N ASP A 615 -9.03 -19.58 35.73
CA ASP A 615 -8.90 -19.77 34.30
C ASP A 615 -8.49 -21.22 33.94
N PRO A 616 -9.43 -22.08 33.51
CA PRO A 616 -9.13 -23.47 33.20
C PRO A 616 -8.27 -23.63 31.94
N LEU A 617 -8.17 -22.60 31.09
CA LEU A 617 -7.47 -22.64 29.81
C LEU A 617 -6.08 -22.00 29.88
N ALA A 618 -5.63 -21.53 31.04
CA ALA A 618 -4.34 -20.84 31.17
C ALA A 618 -3.14 -21.73 30.77
N ALA A 619 -3.14 -23.00 31.19
CA ALA A 619 -2.11 -23.97 30.83
C ALA A 619 -2.14 -24.28 29.33
N ASP A 620 -3.33 -24.56 28.78
CA ASP A 620 -3.54 -24.82 27.36
C ASP A 620 -3.13 -23.63 26.48
N ARG A 621 -3.39 -22.39 26.92
CA ARG A 621 -2.95 -21.18 26.20
C ARG A 621 -1.44 -21.05 26.21
N THR A 622 -0.79 -21.39 27.31
CA THR A 622 0.69 -21.37 27.39
C THR A 622 1.31 -22.40 26.46
N GLU A 623 0.75 -23.62 26.43
CA GLU A 623 1.17 -24.66 25.50
C GLU A 623 0.91 -24.27 24.05
N LEU A 624 -0.29 -23.77 23.74
CA LEU A 624 -0.67 -23.34 22.40
C LEU A 624 0.20 -22.18 21.90
N LYS A 625 0.49 -21.20 22.77
CA LYS A 625 1.41 -20.10 22.45
C LYS A 625 2.79 -20.64 22.07
N ARG A 626 3.36 -21.54 22.88
CA ARG A 626 4.67 -22.15 22.59
C ARG A 626 4.65 -22.98 21.30
N TYR A 627 3.57 -23.73 21.07
CA TYR A 627 3.40 -24.54 19.86
C TYR A 627 3.31 -23.68 18.59
N LEU A 628 2.59 -22.55 18.64
CA LEU A 628 2.38 -21.66 17.49
C LEU A 628 3.56 -20.70 17.24
N LEU A 629 4.17 -20.17 18.29
CA LEU A 629 5.08 -19.02 18.22
C LEU A 629 6.49 -19.30 18.75
N GLY A 630 6.76 -20.52 19.24
CA GLY A 630 8.04 -20.86 19.86
C GLY A 630 8.16 -20.38 21.31
N PRO A 631 9.35 -20.49 21.92
CA PRO A 631 9.58 -20.05 23.29
C PRO A 631 9.56 -18.52 23.42
N ASP A 632 9.25 -18.02 24.62
CA ASP A 632 9.31 -16.58 24.95
C ASP A 632 10.76 -16.07 25.05
N GLU A 633 11.68 -16.93 25.47
CA GLU A 633 13.10 -16.64 25.66
C GLU A 633 13.97 -17.71 24.97
N PRO A 634 14.98 -17.34 24.15
CA PRO A 634 15.27 -15.96 23.72
C PRO A 634 14.10 -15.38 22.90
N THR A 635 13.98 -14.06 22.84
CA THR A 635 12.88 -13.38 22.13
C THR A 635 12.85 -13.77 20.65
N SER A 636 11.70 -13.61 19.98
CA SER A 636 11.59 -13.94 18.55
C SER A 636 12.57 -13.16 17.67
N ILE A 637 12.94 -11.93 18.01
CA ILE A 637 13.93 -11.18 17.24
C ILE A 637 15.35 -11.73 17.44
N GLU A 638 15.70 -12.16 18.65
CA GLU A 638 16.98 -12.83 18.92
C GLU A 638 17.06 -14.19 18.22
N GLN A 639 15.98 -14.98 18.23
CA GLN A 639 15.88 -16.22 17.46
C GLN A 639 16.06 -15.97 15.96
N PHE A 640 15.40 -14.93 15.42
CA PHE A 640 15.52 -14.56 14.01
C PHE A 640 16.94 -14.12 13.64
N ASN A 641 17.58 -13.27 14.47
CA ASN A 641 18.96 -12.83 14.28
C ASN A 641 19.96 -14.00 14.34
N ALA A 642 19.78 -14.92 15.29
CA ALA A 642 20.59 -16.13 15.38
C ALA A 642 20.44 -17.00 14.12
N ALA A 643 19.23 -17.21 13.62
CA ALA A 643 18.98 -17.96 12.39
C ALA A 643 19.62 -17.30 11.16
N VAL A 644 19.56 -15.97 11.04
CA VAL A 644 20.25 -15.22 9.97
C VAL A 644 21.77 -15.41 10.07
N ALA A 645 22.34 -15.28 11.26
CA ALA A 645 23.78 -15.42 11.49
C ALA A 645 24.29 -16.84 11.18
N ASP A 646 23.61 -17.87 11.69
CA ASP A 646 23.94 -19.28 11.45
C ASP A 646 23.90 -19.61 9.95
N LEU A 647 22.86 -19.14 9.26
CA LEU A 647 22.73 -19.37 7.83
C LEU A 647 23.77 -18.61 7.01
N ALA A 648 24.16 -17.40 7.45
CA ALA A 648 25.26 -16.66 6.84
C ALA A 648 26.60 -17.40 6.98
N ILE A 649 26.88 -18.00 8.14
CA ILE A 649 28.07 -18.85 8.35
C ILE A 649 28.04 -20.07 7.43
N LYS A 650 26.88 -20.73 7.28
CA LYS A 650 26.71 -21.84 6.32
C LYS A 650 27.01 -21.39 4.88
N ALA A 651 26.54 -20.20 4.48
CA ALA A 651 26.80 -19.64 3.15
C ALA A 651 28.28 -19.37 2.91
N GLU A 652 28.97 -18.73 3.88
CA GLU A 652 30.40 -18.42 3.81
C GLU A 652 31.25 -19.69 3.76
N THR A 653 30.97 -20.66 4.63
CA THR A 653 31.66 -21.96 4.65
C THR A 653 31.57 -22.67 3.30
N ARG A 654 30.37 -22.64 2.67
CA ARG A 654 30.18 -23.20 1.33
C ARG A 654 31.00 -22.43 0.27
N ASN A 655 31.02 -21.10 0.32
CA ASN A 655 31.78 -20.26 -0.62
C ASN A 655 33.28 -20.57 -0.56
N VAL A 656 33.88 -20.53 0.64
CA VAL A 656 35.30 -20.84 0.85
C VAL A 656 35.64 -22.25 0.36
N GLY A 657 34.76 -23.24 0.62
CA GLY A 657 34.94 -24.61 0.13
C GLY A 657 34.83 -24.75 -1.40
N GLN A 658 34.08 -23.89 -2.08
CA GLN A 658 34.01 -23.85 -3.56
C GLN A 658 35.22 -23.14 -4.17
N GLU A 659 35.65 -22.04 -3.59
CA GLU A 659 36.87 -21.32 -4.00
C GLU A 659 38.10 -22.19 -3.85
N SER A 660 38.25 -22.88 -2.72
CA SER A 660 39.36 -23.82 -2.48
C SER A 660 39.37 -24.97 -3.49
N ARG A 661 38.20 -25.53 -3.82
CA ARG A 661 38.08 -26.57 -4.86
C ARG A 661 38.42 -26.04 -6.25
N THR A 662 38.03 -24.81 -6.56
CA THR A 662 38.32 -24.18 -7.85
C THR A 662 39.81 -23.82 -7.98
N ALA A 663 40.42 -23.34 -6.90
CA ALA A 663 41.85 -23.02 -6.82
C ALA A 663 42.74 -24.28 -6.86
N ALA A 664 42.25 -25.44 -6.41
CA ALA A 664 42.97 -26.72 -6.48
C ALA A 664 42.99 -27.34 -7.90
N VAL A 665 42.30 -26.76 -8.89
CA VAL A 665 42.14 -27.33 -10.25
C VAL A 665 43.27 -27.07 -11.27
N PRO A 666 44.40 -26.36 -11.01
CA PRO A 666 45.55 -26.39 -11.92
C PRO A 666 46.76 -27.17 -11.34
N ALA A 667 46.73 -28.50 -11.46
CA ALA A 667 47.93 -29.36 -11.40
C ALA A 667 47.75 -30.72 -12.12
N GLN A 668 46.51 -31.25 -12.22
CA GLN A 668 46.27 -32.56 -12.85
C GLN A 668 46.16 -32.55 -14.39
N ARG A 669 46.10 -31.38 -15.06
CA ARG A 669 46.05 -31.31 -16.53
C ARG A 669 47.39 -31.07 -17.23
N VAL A 670 48.48 -30.84 -16.48
CA VAL A 670 49.84 -30.72 -17.07
C VAL A 670 50.65 -32.02 -16.92
N ALA A 671 50.35 -32.86 -15.92
CA ALA A 671 51.04 -34.14 -15.73
C ALA A 671 50.57 -35.27 -16.68
N ALA A 672 49.42 -35.14 -17.34
CA ALA A 672 48.90 -36.16 -18.26
C ALA A 672 49.30 -35.96 -19.74
N ALA A 673 50.14 -34.96 -20.04
CA ALA A 673 50.61 -34.67 -21.40
C ALA A 673 52.12 -34.84 -21.59
N GLY A 674 52.84 -35.39 -20.59
CA GLY A 674 54.30 -35.52 -20.59
C GLY A 674 54.88 -36.89 -20.94
N ASP A 675 54.08 -37.97 -20.91
CA ASP A 675 54.61 -39.34 -20.95
C ASP A 675 54.21 -40.15 -22.21
N ASP A 676 53.93 -39.50 -23.34
CA ASP A 676 53.55 -40.23 -24.57
C ASP A 676 54.20 -39.65 -25.83
N VAL A 677 55.53 -39.45 -25.81
CA VAL A 677 56.37 -39.42 -27.03
C VAL A 677 57.78 -39.95 -26.69
N THR A 678 57.99 -41.26 -26.77
CA THR A 678 59.24 -41.92 -27.21
C THR A 678 59.07 -43.44 -27.23
N ALA A 679 58.63 -43.98 -28.37
CA ALA A 679 59.01 -45.28 -28.92
C ALA A 679 58.52 -45.37 -30.37
#